data_AF-A0A944S5E4-F1
#
_entry.id   AF-A0A944S5E4-F1
#
_cell.length_a   1.000
_cell.length_b   1.000
_cell.length_c   1.000
_cell.angle_alpha   90.00
_cell.angle_beta   90.00
_cell.angle_gamma   90.00
#
_symmetry.space_group_name_H-M   'P 1'
#
loop_
_entity.id
_entity.type
_entity.pdbx_description
1 polymer ?
#
loop_
_entity_poly.entity_id
_entity_poly.type
_entity_poly.pdbx_seq_one_letter_code
_entity_poly.pdbx_strand_id
1 'polypeptide(L)'
;MKITSIEPHQIHVPYIERGAYELSHFHDLTARTVYVVRTDEGLVGLGEGAGIESDEVIDRYLGTNPFQWMGDETSLALGTAMYDLMGKAAGVPVYQLFGQKQRSWVPVAAWTVSSHPERMAAAVADYAEAGYTWMKFHLSPFENVIDQTEAMQRVAPEGFRLHYDFTMHGTDDHMPSLLDRLAEYPIAGCFEDPLPGEDLDGYIELKQRARRPIVLHHFPTQATYEVLRRPADAYMLGHSLIGVAQKRAGLFAAAGAPFMLQNTGSDITRAMTTHMMAAFPTANFHFVTTTEILSERFVQQPLDPVNGFIRVPETPGLGVDLDEEKLAELEALEPLPPRRFLLHSVYANGARLRTRKDPANPHFMVRPDWSRELPPVSFVAPQSTSYWDDDGTKEFAAEYARIEGEGTQLEQVDPAGCDRAQVLSTHVLCRQPDRYIGWPTIQRCASGELLVVFSGDREEHVCPWGKMHLVRSDDDGQSWSAAQIIRDGPLDDRDAGIIETRAGTLVSSWFTSLAFESNDAFADHAATLTPKVREDELGHWVHRSTDGGQSWGDKIRVEGTAPHGPIQLQDGRLLLIGNTVIDGEPAVVAEESGDDGESWSVVGRIQATPGHENAHLCEPHLVETASGRIVALFRTEYPDRIRRVLFQSHSDDGGKSWTPAQPTAIRGFPPHLMRLADDRLLVVYGRRTEPFGEFARVSRDEGNTWGEEMMLSPSHSSDLGYPASTQLADGSIYTVFYQIAKPGEQTSLLGVRWRLR
;
A
#
# COMPACT_ATOMS: atom_id res chain seq x y z
N MET A 1 34.00 32.85 -36.37
CA MET A 1 33.19 31.64 -36.27
C MET A 1 31.71 32.00 -36.25
N LYS A 2 30.97 31.49 -37.23
CA LYS A 2 29.51 31.57 -37.36
C LYS A 2 28.98 30.22 -37.82
N ILE A 3 27.78 29.89 -37.39
CA ILE A 3 27.08 28.67 -37.80
C ILE A 3 26.59 28.86 -39.25
N THR A 4 26.97 27.93 -40.12
CA THR A 4 26.68 27.97 -41.57
C THR A 4 25.65 26.94 -42.01
N SER A 5 25.58 25.79 -41.32
CA SER A 5 24.54 24.77 -41.55
C SER A 5 24.20 24.03 -40.27
N ILE A 6 22.95 23.56 -40.20
CA ILE A 6 22.43 22.66 -39.18
C ILE A 6 21.73 21.55 -39.95
N GLU A 7 22.27 20.34 -39.88
CA GLU A 7 21.78 19.17 -40.61
C GLU A 7 21.15 18.20 -39.60
N PRO A 8 19.81 18.12 -39.52
CA PRO A 8 19.13 17.10 -38.73
C PRO A 8 19.10 15.77 -39.49
N HIS A 9 19.59 14.71 -38.87
CA HIS A 9 19.51 13.32 -39.35
C HIS A 9 18.55 12.54 -38.47
N GLN A 10 17.41 12.11 -39.02
CA GLN A 10 16.50 11.22 -38.32
C GLN A 10 16.99 9.79 -38.48
N ILE A 11 17.20 9.12 -37.35
CA ILE A 11 17.70 7.75 -37.32
C ILE A 11 16.81 6.87 -36.46
N HIS A 12 16.81 5.58 -36.79
CA HIS A 12 16.22 4.54 -35.97
C HIS A 12 17.32 3.61 -35.46
N VAL A 13 17.46 3.50 -34.15
CA VAL A 13 18.46 2.66 -33.51
C VAL A 13 17.75 1.49 -32.82
N PRO A 14 17.92 0.25 -33.31
CA PRO A 14 17.26 -0.90 -32.70
C PRO A 14 17.69 -1.10 -31.24
N TYR A 15 16.83 -1.77 -30.46
CA TYR A 15 17.17 -2.19 -29.12
C TYR A 15 18.15 -3.37 -29.12
N ILE A 16 18.96 -3.48 -28.06
CA ILE A 16 19.71 -4.70 -27.77
C ILE A 16 18.77 -5.91 -27.77
N GLU A 17 19.18 -6.99 -28.44
CA GLU A 17 18.33 -8.18 -28.65
C GLU A 17 17.76 -8.70 -27.32
N ARG A 18 18.62 -8.78 -26.30
CA ARG A 18 18.24 -9.10 -24.93
C ARG A 18 17.64 -7.86 -24.26
N GLY A 19 16.31 -7.78 -24.21
CA GLY A 19 15.58 -6.62 -23.67
C GLY A 19 14.67 -5.92 -24.69
N ALA A 20 14.89 -6.16 -26.00
CA ALA A 20 14.10 -5.56 -27.07
C ALA A 20 12.60 -5.88 -26.94
N TYR A 21 12.27 -7.09 -26.49
CA TYR A 21 10.89 -7.51 -26.31
C TYR A 21 10.18 -6.60 -25.29
N GLU A 22 10.78 -6.40 -24.13
CA GLU A 22 10.22 -5.63 -23.02
C GLU A 22 10.13 -4.15 -23.36
N LEU A 23 11.23 -3.60 -23.88
CA LEU A 23 11.32 -2.19 -24.25
C LEU A 23 10.26 -1.82 -25.29
N SER A 24 10.02 -2.69 -26.27
CA SER A 24 9.02 -2.46 -27.32
C SER A 24 7.58 -2.37 -26.80
N HIS A 25 7.30 -2.90 -25.60
CA HIS A 25 5.96 -2.80 -24.97
C HIS A 25 5.77 -1.50 -24.19
N PHE A 26 6.84 -0.87 -23.73
CA PHE A 26 6.80 0.32 -22.87
C PHE A 26 6.93 1.62 -23.68
N HIS A 27 8.14 1.93 -24.13
CA HIS A 27 8.49 3.19 -24.78
C HIS A 27 9.13 2.92 -26.14
N ASP A 28 8.88 3.79 -27.11
CA ASP A 28 9.69 3.84 -28.31
C ASP A 28 10.79 4.89 -28.11
N LEU A 29 12.00 4.41 -27.86
CA LEU A 29 13.23 5.19 -27.68
C LEU A 29 14.19 4.98 -28.86
N THR A 30 13.74 4.28 -29.91
CA THR A 30 14.55 3.92 -31.07
C THR A 30 14.71 5.08 -32.04
N ALA A 31 13.70 5.94 -32.16
CA ALA A 31 13.75 7.14 -32.99
C ALA A 31 14.58 8.24 -32.32
N ARG A 32 15.57 8.79 -33.05
CA ARG A 32 16.43 9.88 -32.60
C ARG A 32 16.68 10.87 -33.72
N THR A 33 17.03 12.10 -33.35
CA THR A 33 17.56 13.10 -34.28
C THR A 33 18.98 13.45 -33.86
N VAL A 34 19.94 13.22 -34.77
CA VAL A 34 21.32 13.67 -34.62
C VAL A 34 21.49 14.97 -35.40
N TYR A 35 22.05 15.98 -34.74
CA TYR A 35 22.34 17.28 -35.35
C TYR A 35 23.82 17.38 -35.67
N VAL A 36 24.12 17.60 -36.95
CA VAL A 36 25.47 17.93 -37.42
C VAL A 36 25.50 19.42 -37.75
N VAL A 37 26.19 20.20 -36.92
CA VAL A 37 26.26 21.68 -37.05
C VAL A 37 27.62 22.08 -37.57
N ARG A 38 27.67 22.89 -38.63
CA ARG A 38 28.92 23.34 -39.25
C ARG A 38 29.12 24.84 -39.11
N THR A 39 30.38 25.26 -39.11
CA THR A 39 30.76 26.68 -39.02
C THR A 39 31.60 27.14 -40.22
N ASP A 40 31.68 28.46 -40.40
CA ASP A 40 32.51 29.12 -41.42
C ASP A 40 34.03 28.89 -41.26
N GLU A 41 34.45 28.35 -40.12
CA GLU A 41 35.84 27.95 -39.83
C GLU A 41 36.08 26.43 -39.99
N GLY A 42 35.08 25.68 -40.47
CA GLY A 42 35.20 24.25 -40.75
C GLY A 42 35.04 23.34 -39.53
N LEU A 43 34.66 23.88 -38.37
CA LEU A 43 34.34 23.07 -37.19
C LEU A 43 32.96 22.42 -37.33
N VAL A 44 32.83 21.21 -36.76
CA VAL A 44 31.61 20.41 -36.72
C VAL A 44 31.23 20.14 -35.26
N GLY A 45 29.98 20.44 -34.91
CA GLY A 45 29.39 20.18 -33.61
C GLY A 45 28.31 19.11 -33.68
N LEU A 46 28.23 18.28 -32.63
CA LEU A 46 27.27 17.19 -32.54
C LEU A 46 26.23 17.47 -31.45
N GLY A 47 24.96 17.27 -31.79
CA GLY A 47 23.83 17.34 -30.87
C GLY A 47 22.90 16.14 -31.06
N GLU A 48 22.08 15.85 -30.06
CA GLU A 48 21.11 14.75 -30.13
C GLU A 48 19.82 15.11 -29.40
N GLY A 49 18.69 14.73 -29.97
CA GLY A 49 17.36 14.90 -29.39
C GLY A 49 16.40 13.76 -29.75
N ALA A 50 15.21 13.78 -29.15
CA ALA A 50 14.15 12.79 -29.42
C ALA A 50 13.39 13.05 -30.73
N GLY A 51 13.55 14.24 -31.33
CA GLY A 51 12.87 14.63 -32.56
C GLY A 51 13.49 15.87 -33.19
N ILE A 52 12.97 16.27 -34.35
CA ILE A 52 13.43 17.46 -35.05
C ILE A 52 12.85 18.72 -34.37
N GLU A 53 13.73 19.59 -33.87
CA GLU A 53 13.47 20.99 -33.52
C GLU A 53 12.80 21.75 -34.66
N SER A 54 11.86 22.64 -34.35
CA SER A 54 11.15 23.40 -35.38
C SER A 54 12.10 24.30 -36.19
N ASP A 55 11.72 24.60 -37.42
CA ASP A 55 12.46 25.53 -38.28
C ASP A 55 12.68 26.88 -37.57
N GLU A 56 11.68 27.38 -36.82
CA GLU A 56 11.80 28.60 -36.02
C GLU A 56 12.91 28.50 -34.96
N VAL A 57 13.07 27.35 -34.31
CA VAL A 57 14.15 27.12 -33.34
C VAL A 57 15.49 27.05 -34.07
N ILE A 58 15.59 26.27 -35.15
CA ILE A 58 16.83 26.10 -35.93
C ILE A 58 17.32 27.44 -36.50
N ASP A 59 16.42 28.23 -37.09
CA ASP A 59 16.73 29.52 -37.73
C ASP A 59 17.35 30.52 -36.75
N ARG A 60 17.03 30.43 -35.46
CA ARG A 60 17.64 31.30 -34.45
C ARG A 60 19.14 31.09 -34.33
N TYR A 61 19.65 29.87 -34.54
CA TYR A 61 21.07 29.54 -34.43
C TYR A 61 21.84 29.89 -35.71
N LEU A 62 21.22 29.79 -36.89
CA LEU A 62 21.90 30.04 -38.16
C LEU A 62 22.50 31.44 -38.22
N GLY A 63 23.76 31.54 -38.68
CA GLY A 63 24.50 32.80 -38.79
C GLY A 63 25.00 33.40 -37.46
N THR A 64 24.62 32.83 -36.32
CA THR A 64 25.10 33.25 -35.00
C THR A 64 26.45 32.63 -34.67
N ASN A 65 27.13 33.16 -33.65
CA ASN A 65 28.35 32.58 -33.11
C ASN A 65 27.99 31.59 -31.99
N PRO A 66 28.53 30.35 -31.95
CA PRO A 66 28.21 29.36 -30.90
C PRO A 66 28.33 29.89 -29.47
N PHE A 67 29.28 30.79 -29.19
CA PHE A 67 29.47 31.40 -27.86
C PHE A 67 28.31 32.30 -27.40
N GLN A 68 27.41 32.70 -28.30
CA GLN A 68 26.18 33.41 -27.93
C GLN A 68 25.17 32.51 -27.22
N TRP A 69 25.34 31.18 -27.32
CA TRP A 69 24.46 30.15 -26.75
C TRP A 69 25.03 29.53 -25.47
N MET A 70 25.97 30.20 -24.81
CA MET A 70 26.44 29.78 -23.50
C MET A 70 25.29 29.82 -22.49
N GLY A 71 25.04 28.69 -21.82
CA GLY A 71 23.89 28.52 -20.94
C GLY A 71 22.56 28.41 -21.69
N ASP A 72 22.54 27.71 -22.83
CA ASP A 72 21.37 27.60 -23.70
C ASP A 72 20.09 27.11 -22.97
N GLU A 73 19.00 27.81 -23.20
CA GLU A 73 17.65 27.51 -22.70
C GLU A 73 16.61 27.44 -23.84
N THR A 74 17.07 27.17 -25.06
CA THR A 74 16.21 27.04 -26.24
C THR A 74 16.07 25.59 -26.68
N SER A 75 17.18 24.86 -26.84
CA SER A 75 17.17 23.44 -27.23
C SER A 75 18.32 22.70 -26.53
N LEU A 76 18.03 21.53 -25.96
CA LEU A 76 19.06 20.67 -25.39
C LEU A 76 19.94 20.07 -26.50
N ALA A 77 19.34 19.68 -27.63
CA ALA A 77 20.05 19.05 -28.74
C ALA A 77 21.01 20.05 -29.43
N LEU A 78 20.48 21.20 -29.85
CA LEU A 78 21.31 22.23 -30.49
C LEU A 78 22.28 22.88 -29.50
N GLY A 79 21.85 23.11 -28.26
CA GLY A 79 22.75 23.57 -27.20
C GLY A 79 23.94 22.63 -26.99
N THR A 80 23.72 21.31 -27.06
CA THR A 80 24.81 20.31 -27.00
C THR A 80 25.79 20.49 -28.16
N ALA A 81 25.28 20.67 -29.38
CA ALA A 81 26.11 20.95 -30.56
C ALA A 81 26.88 22.27 -30.44
N MET A 82 26.28 23.31 -29.85
CA MET A 82 26.95 24.59 -29.60
C MET A 82 28.09 24.42 -28.59
N TYR A 83 27.89 23.66 -27.52
CA TYR A 83 28.94 23.37 -26.53
C TYR A 83 30.08 22.54 -27.13
N ASP A 84 29.77 21.59 -28.01
CA ASP A 84 30.79 20.85 -28.75
C ASP A 84 31.65 21.79 -29.62
N LEU A 85 31.02 22.67 -30.40
CA LEU A 85 31.71 23.69 -31.20
C LEU A 85 32.55 24.64 -30.35
N MET A 86 31.98 25.13 -29.24
CA MET A 86 32.69 26.02 -28.30
C MET A 86 33.94 25.34 -27.75
N GLY A 87 33.84 24.08 -27.33
CA GLY A 87 34.97 23.31 -26.80
C GLY A 87 36.05 23.07 -27.86
N LYS A 88 35.66 22.68 -29.07
CA LYS A 88 36.57 22.49 -30.21
C LYS A 88 37.29 23.78 -30.58
N ALA A 89 36.57 24.90 -30.67
CA ALA A 89 37.14 26.20 -30.99
C ALA A 89 38.09 26.74 -29.91
N ALA A 90 37.77 26.50 -28.64
CA ALA A 90 38.61 26.89 -27.51
C ALA A 90 39.76 25.90 -27.24
N GLY A 91 39.77 24.72 -27.87
CA GLY A 91 40.76 23.68 -27.63
C GLY A 91 40.63 23.01 -26.26
N VAL A 92 39.42 22.98 -25.69
CA VAL A 92 39.16 22.44 -24.34
C VAL A 92 37.98 21.47 -24.32
N PRO A 93 37.97 20.47 -23.42
CA PRO A 93 36.80 19.63 -23.20
C PRO A 93 35.62 20.44 -22.65
N VAL A 94 34.40 20.03 -23.00
CA VAL A 94 33.15 20.75 -22.67
C VAL A 94 32.99 21.06 -21.18
N TYR A 95 33.42 20.20 -20.25
CA TYR A 95 33.31 20.47 -18.81
C TYR A 95 33.96 21.80 -18.40
N GLN A 96 35.03 22.24 -19.07
CA GLN A 96 35.73 23.49 -18.75
C GLN A 96 34.89 24.74 -19.09
N LEU A 97 33.91 24.61 -19.97
CA LEU A 97 32.95 25.68 -20.29
C LEU A 97 31.94 25.88 -19.15
N PHE A 98 31.74 24.88 -18.29
CA PHE A 98 30.88 24.97 -17.12
C PHE A 98 31.64 25.38 -15.85
N GLY A 99 32.89 24.95 -15.71
CA GLY A 99 33.73 25.31 -14.56
C GLY A 99 34.87 24.34 -14.30
N GLN A 100 35.35 24.33 -13.05
CA GLN A 100 36.43 23.44 -12.61
C GLN A 100 35.97 21.98 -12.57
N LYS A 101 36.86 21.06 -12.94
CA LYS A 101 36.59 19.61 -12.88
C LYS A 101 36.43 19.16 -11.43
N GLN A 102 35.23 18.72 -11.07
CA GLN A 102 34.91 18.21 -9.73
C GLN A 102 35.24 16.74 -9.60
N ARG A 103 35.13 16.00 -10.71
CA ARG A 103 35.36 14.56 -10.76
C ARG A 103 35.89 14.11 -12.12
N SER A 104 36.70 13.06 -12.08
CA SER A 104 37.35 12.46 -13.24
C SER A 104 36.58 11.25 -13.79
N TRP A 105 35.75 10.67 -12.95
CA TRP A 105 34.88 9.52 -13.21
C TRP A 105 33.51 9.89 -12.66
N VAL A 106 32.47 9.72 -13.48
CA VAL A 106 31.10 10.11 -13.14
C VAL A 106 30.28 8.86 -12.92
N PRO A 107 29.53 8.72 -11.79
CA PRO A 107 28.71 7.54 -11.57
C PRO A 107 27.57 7.46 -12.61
N VAL A 108 27.29 6.27 -13.10
CA VAL A 108 26.24 5.98 -14.09
C VAL A 108 25.45 4.75 -13.68
N ALA A 109 24.16 4.74 -13.98
CA ALA A 109 23.31 3.56 -13.86
C ALA A 109 22.82 3.11 -15.22
N ALA A 110 22.68 1.80 -15.38
CA ALA A 110 21.91 1.23 -16.46
C ALA A 110 20.42 1.55 -16.27
N TRP A 111 19.65 1.50 -17.34
CA TRP A 111 18.21 1.72 -17.31
C TRP A 111 17.47 0.64 -18.09
N THR A 112 16.35 0.21 -17.54
CA THR A 112 15.41 -0.68 -18.23
C THR A 112 13.96 -0.42 -17.79
N VAL A 113 13.02 -1.22 -18.29
CA VAL A 113 11.59 -1.16 -17.97
C VAL A 113 11.16 -2.38 -17.15
N SER A 114 10.06 -2.26 -16.42
CA SER A 114 9.47 -3.38 -15.69
C SER A 114 9.16 -4.57 -16.61
N SER A 115 9.43 -5.78 -16.15
CA SER A 115 9.06 -7.00 -16.87
C SER A 115 8.99 -8.21 -15.94
N HIS A 116 8.66 -9.38 -16.49
CA HIS A 116 8.64 -10.64 -15.76
C HIS A 116 9.92 -10.82 -14.91
N PRO A 117 9.82 -11.31 -13.67
CA PRO A 117 10.93 -11.39 -12.72
C PRO A 117 12.22 -12.04 -13.28
N GLU A 118 12.10 -13.12 -14.05
CA GLU A 118 13.26 -13.80 -14.64
C GLU A 118 14.01 -12.92 -15.66
N ARG A 119 13.30 -12.05 -16.38
CA ARG A 119 13.91 -11.15 -17.36
C ARG A 119 14.55 -9.93 -16.68
N MET A 120 13.96 -9.47 -15.57
CA MET A 120 14.60 -8.49 -14.70
C MET A 120 15.91 -9.03 -14.10
N ALA A 121 15.94 -10.31 -13.70
CA ALA A 121 17.17 -10.96 -13.26
C ALA A 121 18.22 -11.02 -14.38
N ALA A 122 17.82 -11.43 -15.59
CA ALA A 122 18.73 -11.44 -16.74
C ALA A 122 19.33 -10.04 -17.02
N ALA A 123 18.51 -8.98 -16.96
CA ALA A 123 18.98 -7.62 -17.12
C ALA A 123 20.04 -7.21 -16.08
N VAL A 124 19.84 -7.59 -14.80
CA VAL A 124 20.86 -7.35 -13.75
C VAL A 124 22.17 -8.04 -14.07
N ALA A 125 22.13 -9.31 -14.52
CA ALA A 125 23.33 -10.05 -14.88
C ALA A 125 24.06 -9.41 -16.08
N ASP A 126 23.31 -9.07 -17.13
CA ASP A 126 23.86 -8.45 -18.35
C ASP A 126 24.47 -7.07 -18.05
N TYR A 127 23.80 -6.21 -17.28
CA TYR A 127 24.33 -4.89 -16.94
C TYR A 127 25.52 -4.97 -15.96
N ALA A 128 25.52 -5.93 -15.05
CA ALA A 128 26.68 -6.18 -14.20
C ALA A 128 27.90 -6.61 -15.03
N GLU A 129 27.72 -7.50 -16.00
CA GLU A 129 28.78 -7.91 -16.94
C GLU A 129 29.27 -6.73 -17.79
N ALA A 130 28.35 -5.87 -18.22
CA ALA A 130 28.67 -4.64 -18.96
C ALA A 130 29.37 -3.58 -18.10
N GLY A 131 29.59 -3.82 -16.80
CA GLY A 131 30.36 -2.94 -15.92
C GLY A 131 29.54 -1.93 -15.13
N TYR A 132 28.21 -2.04 -15.10
CA TYR A 132 27.35 -1.23 -14.23
C TYR A 132 27.28 -1.80 -12.81
N THR A 133 27.09 -0.92 -11.83
CA THR A 133 26.83 -1.30 -10.42
C THR A 133 25.46 -0.81 -9.94
N TRP A 134 24.74 -0.08 -10.79
CA TRP A 134 23.40 0.44 -10.53
C TRP A 134 22.51 0.16 -11.73
N MET A 135 21.26 -0.20 -11.46
CA MET A 135 20.21 -0.27 -12.47
C MET A 135 18.99 0.51 -11.98
N LYS A 136 18.53 1.46 -12.80
CA LYS A 136 17.23 2.12 -12.66
C LYS A 136 16.19 1.38 -13.48
N PHE A 137 15.00 1.21 -12.94
CA PHE A 137 13.85 0.74 -13.73
C PHE A 137 12.56 1.38 -13.26
N HIS A 138 11.65 1.63 -14.21
CA HIS A 138 10.29 2.04 -13.89
C HIS A 138 9.50 0.85 -13.38
N LEU A 139 8.72 1.05 -12.33
CA LEU A 139 7.76 0.05 -11.85
C LEU A 139 6.52 0.05 -12.76
N SER A 140 5.83 -1.08 -12.78
CA SER A 140 4.59 -1.23 -13.55
C SER A 140 3.56 -1.96 -12.70
N PRO A 141 2.30 -1.52 -12.68
CA PRO A 141 1.25 -2.20 -11.91
C PRO A 141 0.81 -3.51 -12.56
N PHE A 142 1.40 -3.87 -13.71
CA PHE A 142 1.19 -5.15 -14.38
C PHE A 142 2.22 -6.20 -13.98
N GLU A 143 3.18 -5.88 -13.12
CA GLU A 143 4.18 -6.81 -12.58
C GLU A 143 4.22 -6.70 -11.05
N ASN A 144 4.73 -7.73 -10.37
CA ASN A 144 4.93 -7.68 -8.92
C ASN A 144 6.38 -7.30 -8.59
N VAL A 145 6.58 -6.13 -7.97
CA VAL A 145 7.92 -5.59 -7.68
C VAL A 145 8.71 -6.42 -6.67
N ILE A 146 8.02 -7.18 -5.80
CA ILE A 146 8.68 -8.03 -4.81
C ILE A 146 9.26 -9.25 -5.51
N ASP A 147 8.48 -9.92 -6.36
CA ASP A 147 8.95 -11.07 -7.14
C ASP A 147 10.13 -10.66 -8.05
N GLN A 148 10.04 -9.49 -8.68
CA GLN A 148 11.13 -8.91 -9.46
C GLN A 148 12.39 -8.66 -8.60
N THR A 149 12.23 -8.05 -7.42
CA THR A 149 13.35 -7.75 -6.51
C THR A 149 14.03 -9.02 -6.03
N GLU A 150 13.26 -10.05 -5.65
CA GLU A 150 13.77 -11.37 -5.26
C GLU A 150 14.54 -12.03 -6.41
N ALA A 151 14.02 -11.99 -7.63
CA ALA A 151 14.68 -12.53 -8.81
C ALA A 151 15.99 -11.81 -9.13
N MET A 152 15.98 -10.48 -9.13
CA MET A 152 17.17 -9.64 -9.35
C MET A 152 18.24 -9.87 -8.29
N GLN A 153 17.87 -9.94 -7.01
CA GLN A 153 18.82 -10.15 -5.92
C GLN A 153 19.56 -11.49 -6.01
N ARG A 154 18.92 -12.55 -6.53
CA ARG A 154 19.53 -13.87 -6.66
C ARG A 154 20.76 -13.88 -7.58
N VAL A 155 20.82 -12.97 -8.54
CA VAL A 155 21.88 -12.93 -9.56
C VAL A 155 22.80 -11.70 -9.44
N ALA A 156 22.41 -10.72 -8.63
CA ALA A 156 23.16 -9.50 -8.44
C ALA A 156 24.52 -9.76 -7.77
N PRO A 157 25.62 -9.22 -8.31
CA PRO A 157 26.91 -9.28 -7.61
C PRO A 157 26.88 -8.40 -6.35
N GLU A 158 27.81 -8.67 -5.43
CA GLU A 158 27.95 -7.86 -4.22
C GLU A 158 28.16 -6.39 -4.57
N GLY A 159 27.39 -5.51 -3.92
CA GLY A 159 27.46 -4.07 -4.14
C GLY A 159 26.58 -3.53 -5.27
N PHE A 160 25.97 -4.39 -6.11
CA PHE A 160 24.99 -3.94 -7.10
C PHE A 160 23.74 -3.39 -6.40
N ARG A 161 23.14 -2.33 -6.95
CA ARG A 161 21.97 -1.67 -6.36
C ARG A 161 20.90 -1.32 -7.37
N LEU A 162 19.66 -1.33 -6.91
CA LEU A 162 18.48 -0.94 -7.68
C LEU A 162 18.03 0.47 -7.33
N HIS A 163 17.66 1.22 -8.38
CA HIS A 163 16.97 2.49 -8.29
C HIS A 163 15.53 2.29 -8.78
N TYR A 164 14.58 2.30 -7.84
CA TYR A 164 13.16 2.05 -8.13
C TYR A 164 12.47 3.37 -8.48
N ASP A 165 11.88 3.46 -9.66
CA ASP A 165 11.10 4.63 -10.10
C ASP A 165 9.60 4.34 -10.02
N PHE A 166 8.94 4.96 -9.03
CA PHE A 166 7.51 4.83 -8.75
C PHE A 166 6.64 5.74 -9.64
N THR A 167 7.27 6.54 -10.50
CA THR A 167 6.64 7.37 -11.53
C THR A 167 5.53 8.26 -10.98
N MET A 168 5.90 9.18 -10.08
CA MET A 168 4.97 10.13 -9.45
C MET A 168 3.81 9.42 -8.72
N HIS A 169 4.11 8.40 -7.91
CA HIS A 169 3.11 7.63 -7.18
C HIS A 169 2.09 6.92 -8.09
N GLY A 170 2.55 6.16 -9.08
CA GLY A 170 1.72 5.45 -10.05
C GLY A 170 0.98 4.21 -9.53
N THR A 171 0.64 4.19 -8.23
CA THR A 171 0.04 3.04 -7.55
C THR A 171 -0.84 3.48 -6.37
N ASP A 172 -1.83 2.66 -6.01
CA ASP A 172 -2.67 2.81 -4.83
C ASP A 172 -2.11 2.12 -3.58
N ASP A 173 -0.88 1.59 -3.66
CA ASP A 173 -0.22 0.93 -2.52
C ASP A 173 0.06 1.91 -1.37
N HIS A 174 0.01 1.40 -0.13
CA HIS A 174 0.45 2.16 1.04
C HIS A 174 1.99 2.33 1.04
N MET A 175 2.46 3.45 0.49
CA MET A 175 3.89 3.73 0.24
C MET A 175 4.84 3.46 1.40
N PRO A 176 4.57 3.91 2.64
CA PRO A 176 5.51 3.65 3.73
C PRO A 176 5.78 2.15 3.93
N SER A 177 4.72 1.34 3.85
CA SER A 177 4.83 -0.11 4.01
C SER A 177 5.53 -0.77 2.82
N LEU A 178 5.28 -0.30 1.61
CA LEU A 178 5.96 -0.80 0.41
C LEU A 178 7.46 -0.51 0.47
N LEU A 179 7.84 0.73 0.80
CA LEU A 179 9.25 1.12 0.90
C LEU A 179 9.97 0.36 2.01
N ASP A 180 9.33 0.14 3.16
CA ASP A 180 9.89 -0.67 4.25
C ASP A 180 10.16 -2.11 3.78
N ARG A 181 9.18 -2.73 3.10
CA ARG A 181 9.30 -4.10 2.56
C ARG A 181 10.40 -4.20 1.50
N LEU A 182 10.48 -3.25 0.56
CA LEU A 182 11.56 -3.23 -0.43
C LEU A 182 12.93 -3.00 0.21
N ALA A 183 13.01 -2.19 1.26
CA ALA A 183 14.27 -1.89 1.92
C ALA A 183 14.89 -3.08 2.67
N GLU A 184 14.11 -4.13 2.96
CA GLU A 184 14.59 -5.39 3.52
C GLU A 184 15.56 -6.11 2.60
N TYR A 185 15.47 -5.88 1.28
CA TYR A 185 16.37 -6.46 0.30
C TYR A 185 17.70 -5.68 0.23
N PRO A 186 18.85 -6.34 0.44
CA PRO A 186 20.16 -5.71 0.30
C PRO A 186 20.43 -5.03 -1.06
N ILE A 187 19.85 -5.55 -2.14
CA ILE A 187 19.99 -4.96 -3.48
C ILE A 187 19.24 -3.61 -3.60
N ALA A 188 18.29 -3.30 -2.70
CA ALA A 188 17.54 -2.06 -2.78
C ALA A 188 18.43 -0.84 -2.50
N GLY A 189 18.55 0.04 -3.49
CA GLY A 189 19.44 1.20 -3.46
C GLY A 189 18.74 2.49 -3.05
N CYS A 190 17.75 2.94 -3.83
CA CYS A 190 17.00 4.18 -3.58
C CYS A 190 15.61 4.16 -4.24
N PHE A 191 14.75 5.08 -3.80
CA PHE A 191 13.36 5.20 -4.23
C PHE A 191 13.09 6.57 -4.86
N GLU A 192 12.76 6.59 -6.15
CA GLU A 192 12.41 7.77 -6.93
C GLU A 192 10.90 7.96 -7.00
N ASP A 193 10.47 9.17 -6.69
CA ASP A 193 9.09 9.65 -6.74
C ASP A 193 8.01 8.75 -6.10
N PRO A 194 8.21 8.28 -4.84
CA PRO A 194 7.23 7.45 -4.14
C PRO A 194 5.90 8.17 -3.83
N LEU A 195 5.87 9.50 -3.83
CA LEU A 195 4.67 10.33 -3.56
C LEU A 195 4.44 11.34 -4.70
N PRO A 196 3.24 11.93 -4.83
CA PRO A 196 3.00 13.05 -5.74
C PRO A 196 3.95 14.22 -5.45
N GLY A 197 4.51 14.84 -6.49
CA GLY A 197 5.55 15.88 -6.36
C GLY A 197 5.09 17.13 -5.60
N GLU A 198 3.79 17.35 -5.50
CA GLU A 198 3.16 18.43 -4.73
C GLU A 198 3.22 18.21 -3.22
N ASP A 199 3.31 16.96 -2.76
CA ASP A 199 3.26 16.60 -1.33
C ASP A 199 4.64 16.71 -0.65
N LEU A 200 5.19 17.93 -0.63
CA LEU A 200 6.50 18.18 -0.04
C LEU A 200 6.57 17.84 1.45
N ASP A 201 5.47 18.01 2.19
CA ASP A 201 5.42 17.67 3.62
C ASP A 201 5.42 16.16 3.83
N GLY A 202 4.66 15.40 3.03
CA GLY A 202 4.69 13.94 3.00
C GLY A 202 6.07 13.39 2.63
N TYR A 203 6.77 14.01 1.68
CA TYR A 203 8.16 13.67 1.38
C TYR A 203 9.10 13.91 2.57
N ILE A 204 9.00 15.06 3.25
CA ILE A 204 9.83 15.37 4.42
C ILE A 204 9.61 14.33 5.53
N GLU A 205 8.37 13.94 5.80
CA GLU A 205 8.04 12.88 6.75
C GLU A 205 8.56 11.52 6.28
N LEU A 206 8.31 11.15 5.03
CA LEU A 206 8.71 9.88 4.44
C LEU A 206 10.23 9.71 4.49
N LYS A 207 10.99 10.74 4.14
CA LYS A 207 12.45 10.76 4.23
C LYS A 207 12.96 10.50 5.65
N GLN A 208 12.29 11.00 6.68
CA GLN A 208 12.71 10.77 8.08
C GLN A 208 12.58 9.31 8.51
N ARG A 209 11.66 8.55 7.91
CA ARG A 209 11.44 7.12 8.21
C ARG A 209 12.10 6.16 7.22
N ALA A 210 12.36 6.60 6.00
CA ALA A 210 12.84 5.74 4.93
C ALA A 210 14.20 5.13 5.26
N ARG A 211 14.32 3.81 5.07
CA ARG A 211 15.57 3.07 5.29
C ARG A 211 16.57 3.21 4.13
N ARG A 212 16.11 3.72 2.99
CA ARG A 212 16.90 3.97 1.77
C ARG A 212 16.68 5.41 1.30
N PRO A 213 17.66 6.01 0.59
CA PRO A 213 17.53 7.36 0.08
C PRO A 213 16.28 7.58 -0.77
N ILE A 214 15.64 8.72 -0.57
CA ILE A 214 14.55 9.21 -1.40
C ILE A 214 15.10 10.14 -2.49
N VAL A 215 14.73 9.89 -3.73
CA VAL A 215 15.06 10.71 -4.90
C VAL A 215 13.77 11.43 -5.34
N LEU A 216 13.85 12.75 -5.53
CA LEU A 216 12.75 13.53 -6.10
C LEU A 216 13.13 13.97 -7.51
N HIS A 217 12.30 13.66 -8.49
CA HIS A 217 12.49 13.95 -9.91
C HIS A 217 11.43 14.92 -10.45
N HIS A 218 10.16 14.70 -10.14
CA HIS A 218 9.08 15.55 -10.65
C HIS A 218 8.72 16.67 -9.65
N PHE A 219 9.24 17.87 -9.91
CA PHE A 219 9.03 19.06 -9.07
C PHE A 219 7.96 20.00 -9.64
N PRO A 220 6.94 20.39 -8.87
CA PRO A 220 5.93 21.35 -9.33
C PRO A 220 6.50 22.76 -9.57
N THR A 221 7.56 23.16 -8.86
CA THR A 221 8.23 24.47 -9.00
C THR A 221 9.67 24.34 -9.52
N GLN A 222 9.93 23.27 -10.28
CA GLN A 222 11.17 23.06 -11.04
C GLN A 222 12.44 23.12 -10.17
N ALA A 223 12.47 22.42 -9.03
CA ALA A 223 13.61 22.34 -8.11
C ALA A 223 14.08 23.72 -7.61
N THR A 224 13.15 24.54 -7.11
CA THR A 224 13.46 25.85 -6.50
C THR A 224 13.18 25.80 -5.00
N TYR A 225 11.94 26.09 -4.60
CA TYR A 225 11.49 26.08 -3.22
C TYR A 225 11.65 24.70 -2.58
N GLU A 226 11.46 23.62 -3.36
CA GLU A 226 11.60 22.24 -2.90
C GLU A 226 13.01 21.98 -2.36
N VAL A 227 14.05 22.48 -3.02
CA VAL A 227 15.44 22.25 -2.59
C VAL A 227 15.72 22.88 -1.23
N LEU A 228 15.15 24.06 -0.97
CA LEU A 228 15.29 24.74 0.33
C LEU A 228 14.57 24.00 1.46
N ARG A 229 13.46 23.32 1.13
CA ARG A 229 12.66 22.52 2.06
C ARG A 229 13.28 21.15 2.37
N ARG A 230 14.19 20.66 1.52
CA ARG A 230 14.90 19.37 1.65
C ARG A 230 14.02 18.11 1.78
N PRO A 231 12.96 17.95 0.96
CA PRO A 231 12.05 16.80 0.97
C PRO A 231 12.71 15.47 0.59
N ALA A 232 13.86 15.50 -0.09
CA ALA A 232 14.54 14.30 -0.60
C ALA A 232 16.02 14.26 -0.19
N ASP A 233 16.65 13.08 -0.33
CA ASP A 233 18.08 12.88 -0.12
C ASP A 233 18.90 13.23 -1.36
N ALA A 234 18.32 13.01 -2.54
CA ALA A 234 18.88 13.44 -3.82
C ALA A 234 17.78 13.94 -4.76
N TYR A 235 18.21 14.67 -5.79
CA TYR A 235 17.34 15.29 -6.77
C TYR A 235 17.70 14.79 -8.17
N MET A 236 16.72 14.65 -9.06
CA MET A 236 16.96 14.30 -10.47
C MET A 236 16.43 15.40 -11.38
N LEU A 237 17.24 15.86 -12.32
CA LEU A 237 16.79 16.74 -13.40
C LEU A 237 16.71 15.94 -14.70
N GLY A 238 15.48 15.63 -15.13
CA GLY A 238 15.21 14.98 -16.41
C GLY A 238 15.14 15.99 -17.56
N HIS A 239 15.81 15.67 -18.68
CA HIS A 239 15.75 16.39 -19.97
C HIS A 239 15.91 17.91 -19.86
N SER A 240 16.66 18.36 -18.87
CA SER A 240 16.78 19.78 -18.57
C SER A 240 17.70 20.48 -19.56
N LEU A 241 17.24 21.63 -20.07
CA LEU A 241 18.05 22.51 -20.91
C LEU A 241 19.33 22.92 -20.17
N ILE A 242 20.42 23.11 -20.92
CA ILE A 242 21.77 23.29 -20.36
C ILE A 242 21.83 24.45 -19.36
N GLY A 243 21.29 25.61 -19.72
CA GLY A 243 21.23 26.78 -18.83
C GLY A 243 20.40 26.55 -17.59
N VAL A 244 19.28 25.82 -17.70
CA VAL A 244 18.45 25.44 -16.54
C VAL A 244 19.23 24.51 -15.62
N ALA A 245 19.84 23.46 -16.15
CA ALA A 245 20.65 22.51 -15.40
C ALA A 245 21.82 23.21 -14.69
N GLN A 246 22.52 24.13 -15.37
CA GLN A 246 23.62 24.91 -14.78
C GLN A 246 23.14 25.80 -13.62
N LYS A 247 22.00 26.51 -13.78
CA LYS A 247 21.43 27.33 -12.69
C LYS A 247 21.04 26.47 -11.49
N ARG A 248 20.40 25.32 -11.72
CA ARG A 248 19.97 24.39 -10.66
C ARG A 248 21.15 23.70 -9.98
N ALA A 249 22.19 23.34 -10.72
CA ALA A 249 23.44 22.82 -10.16
C ALA A 249 24.04 23.78 -9.12
N GLY A 250 24.02 25.09 -9.40
CA GLY A 250 24.44 26.11 -8.44
C GLY A 250 23.57 26.15 -7.17
N LEU A 251 22.24 26.03 -7.33
CA LEU A 251 21.31 25.98 -6.20
C LEU A 251 21.50 24.71 -5.35
N PHE A 252 21.61 23.55 -5.98
CA PHE A 252 21.90 22.29 -5.29
C PHE A 252 23.23 22.35 -4.54
N ALA A 253 24.27 22.92 -5.17
CA ALA A 253 25.56 23.12 -4.52
C ALA A 253 25.47 24.04 -3.30
N ALA A 254 24.75 25.17 -3.40
CA ALA A 254 24.53 26.08 -2.28
C ALA A 254 23.74 25.42 -1.14
N ALA A 255 22.81 24.53 -1.47
CA ALA A 255 22.03 23.76 -0.51
C ALA A 255 22.76 22.52 0.03
N GLY A 256 23.92 22.15 -0.52
CA GLY A 256 24.60 20.89 -0.20
C GLY A 256 23.80 19.64 -0.59
N ALA A 257 22.93 19.75 -1.60
CA ALA A 257 22.03 18.70 -2.04
C ALA A 257 22.66 17.88 -3.18
N PRO A 258 22.79 16.54 -3.04
CA PRO A 258 23.15 15.64 -4.13
C PRO A 258 22.12 15.69 -5.26
N PHE A 259 22.57 15.60 -6.50
CA PHE A 259 21.67 15.43 -7.63
C PHE A 259 22.28 14.62 -8.79
N MET A 260 21.44 14.24 -9.74
CA MET A 260 21.82 13.63 -11.01
C MET A 260 21.05 14.24 -12.18
N LEU A 261 21.51 13.91 -13.39
CA LEU A 261 20.82 14.23 -14.63
C LEU A 261 20.24 12.94 -15.25
N GLN A 262 19.09 13.05 -15.90
CA GLN A 262 18.55 12.02 -16.76
C GLN A 262 18.32 12.60 -18.16
N ASN A 263 19.13 12.17 -19.13
CA ASN A 263 19.00 12.61 -20.54
C ASN A 263 19.06 11.39 -21.45
N THR A 264 17.97 11.03 -22.11
CA THR A 264 17.89 9.80 -22.90
C THR A 264 18.53 10.00 -24.27
N GLY A 265 19.42 9.10 -24.67
CA GLY A 265 20.08 9.15 -25.97
C GLY A 265 21.27 8.20 -26.09
N SER A 266 22.04 8.42 -27.14
CA SER A 266 23.25 7.69 -27.48
C SER A 266 24.48 8.19 -26.71
N ASP A 267 25.65 7.80 -27.20
CA ASP A 267 26.95 8.32 -26.77
C ASP A 267 27.10 9.84 -26.82
N ILE A 268 26.41 10.53 -27.75
CA ILE A 268 26.45 11.99 -27.83
C ILE A 268 25.82 12.60 -26.57
N THR A 269 24.62 12.14 -26.22
CA THR A 269 23.93 12.56 -24.99
C THR A 269 24.70 12.10 -23.74
N ARG A 270 25.29 10.90 -23.76
CA ARG A 270 26.14 10.38 -22.67
C ARG A 270 27.38 11.23 -22.43
N ALA A 271 28.07 11.65 -23.49
CA ALA A 271 29.24 12.52 -23.41
C ALA A 271 28.87 13.87 -22.79
N MET A 272 27.82 14.51 -23.30
CA MET A 272 27.37 15.81 -22.79
C MET A 272 26.97 15.74 -21.32
N THR A 273 26.17 14.73 -20.95
CA THR A 273 25.73 14.50 -19.58
C THR A 273 26.92 14.24 -18.65
N THR A 274 27.92 13.47 -19.11
CA THR A 274 29.16 13.24 -18.37
C THR A 274 29.94 14.53 -18.12
N HIS A 275 30.07 15.42 -19.12
CA HIS A 275 30.75 16.72 -18.93
C HIS A 275 30.03 17.62 -17.93
N MET A 276 28.69 17.72 -18.01
CA MET A 276 27.89 18.48 -17.04
C MET A 276 28.05 17.92 -15.63
N MET A 277 27.85 16.61 -15.47
CA MET A 277 28.03 15.92 -14.20
C MET A 277 29.47 16.03 -13.68
N ALA A 278 30.49 16.15 -14.55
CA ALA A 278 31.89 16.32 -14.12
C ALA A 278 32.19 17.71 -13.55
N ALA A 279 31.50 18.75 -14.04
CA ALA A 279 31.72 20.15 -13.65
C ALA A 279 30.83 20.59 -12.48
N PHE A 280 29.66 19.99 -12.29
CA PHE A 280 28.70 20.43 -11.28
C PHE A 280 29.04 19.91 -9.87
N PRO A 281 29.25 20.77 -8.85
CA PRO A 281 29.81 20.37 -7.54
C PRO A 281 29.12 19.20 -6.85
N THR A 282 27.78 19.19 -6.76
CA THR A 282 27.02 18.16 -6.06
C THR A 282 26.34 17.15 -6.99
N ALA A 283 26.74 17.10 -8.26
CA ALA A 283 26.30 16.10 -9.23
C ALA A 283 27.02 14.75 -9.01
N ASN A 284 26.81 14.12 -7.85
CA ASN A 284 27.56 12.96 -7.38
C ASN A 284 26.71 11.70 -7.18
N PHE A 285 25.45 11.72 -7.60
CA PHE A 285 24.61 10.53 -7.73
C PHE A 285 24.70 9.99 -9.17
N HIS A 286 24.30 8.74 -9.42
CA HIS A 286 24.40 8.14 -10.76
C HIS A 286 23.46 8.80 -11.76
N PHE A 287 23.97 9.20 -12.93
CA PHE A 287 23.13 9.69 -14.03
C PHE A 287 22.59 8.52 -14.87
N VAL A 288 21.57 8.81 -15.68
CA VAL A 288 20.94 7.84 -16.60
C VAL A 288 20.85 8.43 -18.00
N THR A 289 21.28 7.68 -19.01
CA THR A 289 21.15 8.09 -20.43
C THR A 289 20.48 7.10 -21.35
N THR A 290 20.16 5.90 -20.88
CA THR A 290 19.54 4.83 -21.70
C THR A 290 20.40 4.45 -22.92
N THR A 291 21.70 4.66 -22.89
CA THR A 291 22.58 4.38 -24.03
C THR A 291 22.77 2.86 -24.20
N GLU A 292 22.82 2.15 -23.09
CA GLU A 292 22.95 0.70 -22.98
C GLU A 292 21.82 -0.11 -23.61
N ILE A 293 20.64 0.49 -23.85
CA ILE A 293 19.52 -0.24 -24.46
C ILE A 293 19.60 -0.29 -25.99
N LEU A 294 20.48 0.49 -26.60
CA LEU A 294 20.62 0.58 -28.06
C LEU A 294 21.64 -0.45 -28.56
N SER A 295 21.30 -1.20 -29.62
CA SER A 295 22.16 -2.25 -30.18
C SER A 295 23.35 -1.73 -30.96
N GLU A 296 23.23 -0.52 -31.52
CA GLU A 296 24.23 0.09 -32.38
C GLU A 296 24.87 1.31 -31.71
N ARG A 297 26.12 1.58 -32.09
CA ARG A 297 26.91 2.73 -31.69
C ARG A 297 27.37 3.44 -32.96
N PHE A 298 27.16 4.75 -33.05
CA PHE A 298 27.49 5.56 -34.23
C PHE A 298 28.48 6.69 -33.90
N VAL A 299 29.36 6.43 -32.93
CA VAL A 299 30.54 7.23 -32.64
C VAL A 299 31.77 6.34 -32.66
N GLN A 300 32.92 6.89 -33.04
CA GLN A 300 34.16 6.10 -33.21
C GLN A 300 34.71 5.56 -31.88
N GLN A 301 34.48 6.28 -30.78
CA GLN A 301 34.95 5.91 -29.44
C GLN A 301 33.81 6.03 -28.42
N PRO A 302 32.99 4.97 -28.25
CA PRO A 302 31.92 4.94 -27.26
C PRO A 302 32.45 5.07 -25.83
N LEU A 303 31.63 5.64 -24.95
CA LEU A 303 31.98 5.89 -23.55
C LEU A 303 31.52 4.77 -22.62
N ASP A 304 32.15 3.61 -22.62
CA ASP A 304 31.63 2.49 -21.84
C ASP A 304 31.85 2.61 -20.32
N PRO A 305 30.91 2.11 -19.50
CA PRO A 305 31.03 2.14 -18.05
C PRO A 305 32.14 1.19 -17.58
N VAL A 306 32.91 1.65 -16.59
CA VAL A 306 33.90 0.86 -15.88
C VAL A 306 33.56 0.94 -14.39
N ASN A 307 33.12 -0.19 -13.83
CA ASN A 307 32.77 -0.32 -12.41
C ASN A 307 31.73 0.71 -11.93
N GLY A 308 30.72 0.98 -12.76
CA GLY A 308 29.63 1.93 -12.47
C GLY A 308 29.99 3.39 -12.75
N PHE A 309 31.10 3.67 -13.46
CA PHE A 309 31.52 5.02 -13.78
C PHE A 309 31.89 5.22 -15.24
N ILE A 310 31.64 6.42 -15.76
CA ILE A 310 32.09 6.87 -17.08
C ILE A 310 33.30 7.77 -16.91
N ARG A 311 34.35 7.54 -17.71
CA ARG A 311 35.51 8.43 -17.75
C ARG A 311 35.13 9.73 -18.44
N VAL A 312 35.42 10.86 -17.79
CA VAL A 312 35.18 12.18 -18.39
C VAL A 312 36.13 12.38 -19.58
N PRO A 313 35.63 12.65 -20.80
CA PRO A 313 36.48 12.93 -21.96
C PRO A 313 37.37 14.16 -21.73
N GLU A 314 38.60 14.11 -22.25
CA GLU A 314 39.60 15.19 -22.07
C GLU A 314 40.03 15.87 -23.36
N THR A 315 39.59 15.34 -24.51
CA THR A 315 39.80 15.96 -25.83
C THR A 315 38.87 17.17 -26.03
N PRO A 316 39.20 18.10 -26.93
CA PRO A 316 38.37 19.28 -27.20
C PRO A 316 36.93 18.93 -27.64
N GLY A 317 35.96 19.70 -27.15
CA GLY A 317 34.54 19.45 -27.42
C GLY A 317 33.95 18.35 -26.52
N LEU A 318 32.97 17.62 -27.04
CA LEU A 318 32.34 16.48 -26.34
C LEU A 318 33.32 15.32 -26.14
N GLY A 319 34.32 15.22 -27.01
CA GLY A 319 35.31 14.14 -27.00
C GLY A 319 34.79 12.84 -27.61
N VAL A 320 33.77 12.93 -28.46
CA VAL A 320 33.31 11.85 -29.35
C VAL A 320 33.29 12.36 -30.79
N ASP A 321 33.62 11.48 -31.73
CA ASP A 321 33.58 11.74 -33.16
C ASP A 321 32.53 10.86 -33.82
N LEU A 322 31.77 11.44 -34.75
CA LEU A 322 30.68 10.76 -35.45
C LEU A 322 31.23 9.69 -36.40
N ASP A 323 30.55 8.54 -36.44
CA ASP A 323 30.69 7.56 -37.51
C ASP A 323 29.64 7.88 -38.59
N GLU A 324 30.06 8.61 -39.63
CA GLU A 324 29.16 9.06 -40.70
C GLU A 324 28.59 7.90 -41.53
N GLU A 325 29.36 6.81 -41.71
CA GLU A 325 28.89 5.62 -42.42
C GLU A 325 27.78 4.94 -41.62
N LYS A 326 28.01 4.75 -40.32
CA LYS A 326 27.00 4.14 -39.45
C LYS A 326 25.76 5.01 -39.28
N LEU A 327 25.92 6.33 -39.22
CA LEU A 327 24.78 7.24 -39.18
C LEU A 327 23.91 7.09 -40.43
N ALA A 328 24.52 7.05 -41.62
CA ALA A 328 23.82 6.87 -42.88
C ALA A 328 23.10 5.51 -42.97
N GLU A 329 23.69 4.44 -42.43
CA GLU A 329 23.02 3.13 -42.31
C GLU A 329 21.75 3.22 -41.46
N LEU A 330 21.82 3.90 -40.30
CA LEU A 330 20.70 4.02 -39.36
C LEU A 330 19.61 4.99 -39.86
N GLU A 331 19.98 5.99 -40.66
CA GLU A 331 19.06 6.91 -41.34
C GLU A 331 18.27 6.20 -42.45
N ALA A 332 18.84 5.14 -43.04
CA ALA A 332 18.15 4.31 -44.04
C ALA A 332 17.22 3.26 -43.43
N LEU A 333 17.18 3.10 -42.11
CA LEU A 333 16.28 2.17 -41.44
C LEU A 333 14.87 2.73 -41.35
N GLU A 334 13.90 1.93 -41.75
CA GLU A 334 12.49 2.27 -41.59
C GLU A 334 12.05 2.16 -40.12
N PRO A 335 11.20 3.08 -39.63
CA PRO A 335 10.60 2.97 -38.31
C PRO A 335 9.85 1.64 -38.17
N LEU A 336 9.97 1.00 -36.99
CA LEU A 336 9.13 -0.13 -36.67
C LEU A 336 7.67 0.32 -36.53
N PRO A 337 6.70 -0.39 -37.11
CA PRO A 337 5.30 -0.07 -36.88
C PRO A 337 4.95 -0.24 -35.38
N PRO A 338 4.04 0.58 -34.84
CA PRO A 338 3.60 0.44 -33.45
C PRO A 338 3.09 -0.98 -33.19
N ARG A 339 3.64 -1.64 -32.17
CA ARG A 339 3.19 -2.96 -31.78
C ARG A 339 1.80 -2.90 -31.17
N ARG A 340 0.91 -3.76 -31.67
CA ARG A 340 -0.40 -4.03 -31.07
C ARG A 340 -0.27 -5.27 -30.21
N PHE A 341 -0.72 -5.16 -28.97
CA PHE A 341 -0.75 -6.28 -28.04
C PHE A 341 -1.89 -6.11 -27.04
N LEU A 342 -2.32 -7.24 -26.48
CA LEU A 342 -3.23 -7.31 -25.35
C LEU A 342 -2.47 -7.71 -24.09
N LEU A 343 -2.84 -7.10 -22.98
CA LEU A 343 -2.34 -7.39 -21.64
C LEU A 343 -3.35 -8.29 -20.95
N HIS A 344 -2.91 -9.48 -20.53
CA HIS A 344 -3.69 -10.40 -19.73
C HIS A 344 -3.01 -10.62 -18.39
N SER A 345 -3.59 -10.08 -17.32
CA SER A 345 -3.12 -10.28 -15.94
C SER A 345 -4.05 -11.22 -15.19
N VAL A 346 -3.48 -12.20 -14.50
CA VAL A 346 -4.20 -13.11 -13.60
C VAL A 346 -3.70 -12.85 -12.19
N TYR A 347 -4.60 -12.38 -11.33
CA TYR A 347 -4.32 -12.14 -9.92
C TYR A 347 -4.43 -13.44 -9.11
N ALA A 348 -3.75 -13.51 -7.96
CA ALA A 348 -3.80 -14.69 -7.08
C ALA A 348 -5.22 -15.00 -6.58
N ASN A 349 -6.09 -13.98 -6.48
CA ASN A 349 -7.51 -14.15 -6.17
C ASN A 349 -8.34 -14.63 -7.38
N GLY A 350 -7.70 -15.12 -8.45
CA GLY A 350 -8.34 -15.63 -9.66
C GLY A 350 -8.82 -14.57 -10.64
N ALA A 351 -8.95 -13.30 -10.23
CA ALA A 351 -9.40 -12.24 -11.12
C ALA A 351 -8.51 -12.14 -12.37
N ARG A 352 -9.13 -11.82 -13.50
CA ARG A 352 -8.46 -11.71 -14.80
C ARG A 352 -8.72 -10.32 -15.36
N LEU A 353 -7.65 -9.55 -15.53
CA LEU A 353 -7.70 -8.29 -16.24
C LEU A 353 -7.27 -8.51 -17.68
N ARG A 354 -8.09 -8.08 -18.63
CA ARG A 354 -7.73 -7.96 -20.05
C ARG A 354 -7.81 -6.50 -20.46
N THR A 355 -6.70 -5.96 -20.94
CA THR A 355 -6.64 -4.59 -21.44
C THR A 355 -5.69 -4.49 -22.63
N ARG A 356 -5.50 -3.29 -23.16
CA ARG A 356 -4.56 -2.99 -24.22
C ARG A 356 -3.82 -1.70 -23.88
N LYS A 357 -2.61 -1.54 -24.43
CA LYS A 357 -1.91 -0.25 -24.42
C LYS A 357 -2.83 0.83 -25.00
N ASP A 358 -2.85 1.98 -24.36
CA ASP A 358 -3.54 3.15 -24.85
C ASP A 358 -2.62 3.96 -25.78
N PRO A 359 -2.94 4.10 -27.08
CA PRO A 359 -2.15 4.91 -28.00
C PRO A 359 -2.07 6.39 -27.60
N ALA A 360 -3.04 6.89 -26.84
CA ALA A 360 -3.05 8.28 -26.37
C ALA A 360 -2.15 8.51 -25.15
N ASN A 361 -1.66 7.44 -24.50
CA ASN A 361 -0.84 7.53 -23.30
C ASN A 361 0.50 6.81 -23.47
N PRO A 362 1.59 7.55 -23.76
CA PRO A 362 2.91 6.97 -23.91
C PRO A 362 3.48 6.37 -22.60
N HIS A 363 2.85 6.67 -21.45
CA HIS A 363 3.21 6.16 -20.14
C HIS A 363 2.24 5.09 -19.63
N PHE A 364 1.37 4.52 -20.46
CA PHE A 364 0.34 3.57 -20.02
C PHE A 364 0.89 2.41 -19.16
N MET A 365 2.09 1.92 -19.45
CA MET A 365 2.69 0.81 -18.71
C MET A 365 3.11 1.16 -17.28
N VAL A 366 3.22 2.45 -16.94
CA VAL A 366 3.68 2.97 -15.64
C VAL A 366 2.62 3.85 -14.95
N ARG A 367 1.84 4.59 -15.76
CA ARG A 367 0.74 5.50 -15.37
C ARG A 367 -0.49 5.26 -16.24
N PRO A 368 -1.14 4.10 -16.12
CA PRO A 368 -2.33 3.81 -16.89
C PRO A 368 -3.50 4.76 -16.54
N ASP A 369 -3.50 5.31 -15.31
CA ASP A 369 -4.49 6.24 -14.77
C ASP A 369 -4.62 7.56 -15.55
N TRP A 370 -3.58 7.97 -16.27
CA TRP A 370 -3.58 9.25 -17.02
C TRP A 370 -4.54 9.30 -18.21
N SER A 371 -4.94 8.15 -18.73
CA SER A 371 -5.81 8.10 -19.91
C SER A 371 -6.94 7.10 -19.79
N ARG A 372 -6.88 6.19 -18.81
CA ARG A 372 -7.92 5.19 -18.58
C ARG A 372 -8.11 4.96 -17.09
N GLU A 373 -9.37 4.91 -16.67
CA GLU A 373 -9.70 4.36 -15.37
C GLU A 373 -9.48 2.84 -15.39
N LEU A 374 -8.53 2.38 -14.57
CA LEU A 374 -8.34 0.97 -14.24
C LEU A 374 -8.83 0.72 -12.81
N PRO A 375 -9.14 -0.53 -12.43
CA PRO A 375 -9.24 -0.90 -11.01
C PRO A 375 -7.97 -0.48 -10.25
N PRO A 376 -8.05 -0.31 -8.91
CA PRO A 376 -6.90 0.09 -8.11
C PRO A 376 -5.65 -0.73 -8.45
N VAL A 377 -4.56 -0.02 -8.70
CA VAL A 377 -3.30 -0.56 -9.24
C VAL A 377 -2.28 -0.70 -8.12
N SER A 378 -1.70 -1.89 -7.99
CA SER A 378 -0.72 -2.20 -6.95
C SER A 378 0.55 -2.78 -7.58
N PHE A 379 1.70 -2.31 -7.14
CA PHE A 379 3.01 -2.89 -7.47
C PHE A 379 3.28 -4.19 -6.69
N VAL A 380 2.51 -4.50 -5.65
CA VAL A 380 2.69 -5.72 -4.84
C VAL A 380 1.53 -6.70 -4.92
N ALA A 381 0.53 -6.45 -5.77
CA ALA A 381 -0.53 -7.39 -6.05
C ALA A 381 0.09 -8.71 -6.56
N PRO A 382 -0.16 -9.86 -5.90
CA PRO A 382 0.29 -11.14 -6.42
C PRO A 382 -0.43 -11.42 -7.73
N GLN A 383 0.31 -11.42 -8.84
CA GLN A 383 -0.24 -11.53 -10.19
C GLN A 383 0.78 -12.11 -11.16
N SER A 384 0.29 -12.63 -12.28
CA SER A 384 1.09 -12.98 -13.45
C SER A 384 0.51 -12.30 -14.67
N THR A 385 1.35 -11.61 -15.44
CA THR A 385 0.93 -10.93 -16.68
C THR A 385 1.57 -11.59 -17.89
N SER A 386 0.78 -11.71 -18.96
CA SER A 386 1.23 -12.14 -20.27
C SER A 386 0.78 -11.16 -21.34
N TYR A 387 1.60 -11.01 -22.38
CA TYR A 387 1.29 -10.24 -23.56
C TYR A 387 0.80 -11.18 -24.67
N TRP A 388 -0.30 -10.85 -25.31
CA TRP A 388 -0.70 -11.44 -26.58
C TRP A 388 -0.39 -10.44 -27.67
N ASP A 389 0.73 -10.63 -28.36
CA ASP A 389 1.14 -9.82 -29.50
C ASP A 389 0.24 -10.08 -30.71
N ASP A 390 0.05 -9.07 -31.57
CA ASP A 390 -0.68 -9.21 -32.83
C ASP A 390 0.01 -10.24 -33.74
N ASP A 391 -0.55 -11.44 -33.75
CA ASP A 391 -0.10 -12.60 -34.51
C ASP A 391 -0.79 -12.70 -35.89
N GLY A 392 -1.57 -11.67 -36.28
CA GLY A 392 -2.33 -11.63 -37.53
C GLY A 392 -3.54 -12.55 -37.56
N THR A 393 -3.91 -13.17 -36.44
CA THR A 393 -5.07 -14.07 -36.35
C THR A 393 -6.39 -13.30 -36.30
N LYS A 394 -7.48 -13.97 -36.69
CA LYS A 394 -8.83 -13.37 -36.58
C LYS A 394 -9.26 -13.25 -35.12
N GLU A 395 -8.76 -14.15 -34.29
CA GLU A 395 -8.98 -14.22 -32.85
C GLU A 395 -8.40 -12.98 -32.15
N PHE A 396 -7.13 -12.65 -32.43
CA PHE A 396 -6.51 -11.42 -31.93
C PHE A 396 -7.28 -10.19 -32.41
N ALA A 397 -7.55 -10.10 -33.72
CA ALA A 397 -8.26 -8.95 -34.28
C ALA A 397 -9.64 -8.73 -33.65
N ALA A 398 -10.38 -9.81 -33.38
CA ALA A 398 -11.68 -9.75 -32.72
C ALA A 398 -11.57 -9.32 -31.25
N GLU A 399 -10.66 -9.91 -30.47
CA GLU A 399 -10.50 -9.56 -29.04
C GLU A 399 -9.96 -8.13 -28.88
N TYR A 400 -9.04 -7.71 -29.75
CA TYR A 400 -8.52 -6.35 -29.75
C TYR A 400 -9.61 -5.33 -30.06
N ALA A 401 -10.42 -5.57 -31.11
CA ALA A 401 -11.54 -4.71 -31.45
C ALA A 401 -12.60 -4.66 -30.32
N ARG A 402 -12.81 -5.79 -29.64
CA ARG A 402 -13.70 -5.87 -28.48
C ARG A 402 -13.21 -5.00 -27.32
N ILE A 403 -11.95 -5.12 -26.91
CA ILE A 403 -11.37 -4.29 -25.83
C ILE A 403 -11.28 -2.81 -26.24
N GLU A 404 -11.12 -2.52 -27.52
CA GLU A 404 -11.19 -1.16 -28.04
C GLU A 404 -12.59 -0.55 -27.94
N GLY A 405 -13.64 -1.31 -28.24
CA GLY A 405 -15.03 -0.84 -28.16
C GLY A 405 -15.62 -0.85 -26.75
N GLU A 406 -15.34 -1.89 -25.95
CA GLU A 406 -15.92 -2.11 -24.62
C GLU A 406 -15.05 -1.59 -23.47
N GLY A 407 -13.78 -1.24 -23.74
CA GLY A 407 -12.81 -0.85 -22.73
C GLY A 407 -12.16 -2.03 -22.00
N THR A 408 -11.39 -1.71 -20.97
CA THR A 408 -10.74 -2.69 -20.08
C THR A 408 -11.77 -3.66 -19.49
N GLN A 409 -11.44 -4.95 -19.49
CA GLN A 409 -12.29 -6.00 -18.98
C GLN A 409 -11.67 -6.58 -17.72
N LEU A 410 -12.30 -6.36 -16.57
CA LEU A 410 -11.97 -7.08 -15.34
C LEU A 410 -12.99 -8.19 -15.15
N GLU A 411 -12.61 -9.42 -15.50
CA GLU A 411 -13.36 -10.60 -15.12
C GLU A 411 -12.97 -10.93 -13.68
N GLN A 412 -13.84 -10.62 -12.73
CA GLN A 412 -13.75 -11.27 -11.43
C GLN A 412 -14.12 -12.72 -11.62
N VAL A 413 -13.12 -13.56 -11.86
CA VAL A 413 -13.30 -14.99 -11.68
C VAL A 413 -13.56 -15.16 -10.19
N ASP A 414 -14.70 -15.73 -9.84
CA ASP A 414 -14.93 -16.27 -8.49
C ASP A 414 -13.81 -17.32 -8.30
N PRO A 415 -12.71 -17.03 -7.56
CA PRO A 415 -11.68 -18.03 -7.39
C PRO A 415 -12.32 -19.22 -6.69
N ALA A 416 -12.33 -20.36 -7.35
CA ALA A 416 -12.69 -21.59 -6.69
C ALA A 416 -11.73 -21.78 -5.50
N GLY A 417 -12.23 -21.55 -4.28
CA GLY A 417 -11.52 -21.84 -3.03
C GLY A 417 -11.06 -20.66 -2.17
N CYS A 418 -11.37 -19.39 -2.49
CA CYS A 418 -11.20 -18.30 -1.50
C CYS A 418 -12.49 -18.09 -0.71
N ASP A 419 -12.38 -18.03 0.62
CA ASP A 419 -13.49 -17.75 1.53
C ASP A 419 -14.13 -16.39 1.17
N ARG A 420 -15.40 -16.41 0.74
CA ARG A 420 -16.19 -15.19 0.47
C ARG A 420 -17.42 -15.13 1.36
N ALA A 421 -17.76 -13.93 1.82
CA ALA A 421 -19.05 -13.66 2.45
C ALA A 421 -20.09 -13.37 1.37
N GLN A 422 -20.97 -14.32 1.08
CA GLN A 422 -22.19 -14.06 0.33
C GLN A 422 -23.22 -13.46 1.29
N VAL A 423 -23.38 -12.14 1.31
CA VAL A 423 -24.47 -11.48 2.03
C VAL A 423 -25.81 -11.88 1.41
N LEU A 424 -26.67 -12.52 2.21
CA LEU A 424 -28.00 -12.95 1.83
C LEU A 424 -29.05 -11.87 2.13
N SER A 425 -28.91 -11.20 3.27
CA SER A 425 -29.80 -10.10 3.66
C SER A 425 -29.18 -9.26 4.78
N THR A 426 -29.60 -7.99 4.84
CA THR A 426 -29.24 -7.06 5.92
C THR A 426 -30.50 -6.41 6.45
N HIS A 427 -30.65 -6.37 7.77
CA HIS A 427 -31.82 -5.83 8.45
C HIS A 427 -31.41 -4.97 9.64
N VAL A 428 -32.30 -4.06 10.01
CA VAL A 428 -32.24 -3.41 11.32
C VAL A 428 -33.08 -4.24 12.28
N LEU A 429 -32.47 -4.77 13.35
CA LEU A 429 -33.17 -5.57 14.35
C LEU A 429 -33.93 -4.68 15.33
N CYS A 430 -33.27 -3.62 15.77
CA CYS A 430 -33.78 -2.75 16.81
C CYS A 430 -33.35 -1.30 16.56
N ARG A 431 -34.29 -0.38 16.80
CA ARG A 431 -34.04 1.07 16.92
C ARG A 431 -34.77 1.58 18.14
N GLN A 432 -34.15 2.52 18.83
CA GLN A 432 -34.81 3.33 19.84
C GLN A 432 -34.74 4.79 19.37
N PRO A 433 -35.87 5.39 18.95
CA PRO A 433 -35.88 6.78 18.48
C PRO A 433 -35.23 7.71 19.51
N ASP A 434 -34.35 8.60 19.03
CA ASP A 434 -33.61 9.59 19.83
C ASP A 434 -32.72 9.02 20.95
N ARG A 435 -32.47 7.70 20.94
CA ARG A 435 -31.61 7.01 21.91
C ARG A 435 -30.46 6.30 21.20
N TYR A 436 -29.34 6.22 21.90
CA TYR A 436 -28.17 5.46 21.48
C TYR A 436 -28.31 3.99 21.93
N ILE A 437 -27.94 3.05 21.07
CA ILE A 437 -27.88 1.62 21.41
C ILE A 437 -26.59 1.00 20.86
N GLY A 438 -26.02 0.03 21.57
CA GLY A 438 -24.75 -0.55 21.16
C GLY A 438 -24.40 -1.87 21.85
N TRP A 439 -23.22 -2.38 21.50
CA TRP A 439 -22.60 -3.56 22.11
C TRP A 439 -23.46 -4.83 22.10
N PRO A 440 -23.94 -5.31 20.93
CA PRO A 440 -24.78 -6.49 20.88
C PRO A 440 -23.98 -7.80 20.93
N THR A 441 -24.61 -8.83 21.48
CA THR A 441 -24.16 -10.23 21.35
C THR A 441 -25.35 -11.13 21.01
N ILE A 442 -25.13 -12.12 20.15
CA ILE A 442 -26.16 -13.07 19.69
C ILE A 442 -25.89 -14.49 20.17
N GLN A 443 -26.94 -15.17 20.60
CA GLN A 443 -26.94 -16.61 20.90
C GLN A 443 -28.06 -17.29 20.11
N ARG A 444 -27.74 -18.41 19.45
CA ARG A 444 -28.76 -19.34 18.94
C ARG A 444 -29.02 -20.42 19.98
N CYS A 445 -30.22 -20.45 20.53
CA CYS A 445 -30.59 -21.44 21.54
C CYS A 445 -30.75 -22.84 20.93
N ALA A 446 -30.71 -23.87 21.77
CA ALA A 446 -30.96 -25.26 21.40
C ALA A 446 -32.36 -25.46 20.79
N SER A 447 -33.33 -24.62 21.18
CA SER A 447 -34.67 -24.55 20.59
C SER A 447 -34.67 -24.07 19.13
N GLY A 448 -33.60 -23.40 18.68
CA GLY A 448 -33.49 -22.72 17.41
C GLY A 448 -33.78 -21.22 17.47
N GLU A 449 -34.33 -20.71 18.58
CA GLU A 449 -34.58 -19.28 18.80
C GLU A 449 -33.27 -18.47 18.83
N LEU A 450 -33.27 -17.28 18.24
CA LEU A 450 -32.16 -16.33 18.34
C LEU A 450 -32.45 -15.31 19.45
N LEU A 451 -31.49 -15.14 20.35
CA LEU A 451 -31.49 -14.11 21.39
C LEU A 451 -30.39 -13.10 21.08
N VAL A 452 -30.72 -11.81 21.14
CA VAL A 452 -29.72 -10.74 21.07
C VAL A 452 -29.85 -9.89 22.32
N VAL A 453 -28.75 -9.76 23.05
CA VAL A 453 -28.62 -8.80 24.15
C VAL A 453 -27.80 -7.60 23.71
N PHE A 454 -28.06 -6.44 24.28
CA PHE A 454 -27.36 -5.18 23.96
C PHE A 454 -27.56 -4.14 25.05
N SER A 455 -26.76 -3.07 25.05
CA SER A 455 -26.98 -1.90 25.91
C SER A 455 -27.82 -0.85 25.18
N GLY A 456 -28.93 -0.42 25.80
CA GLY A 456 -29.89 0.51 25.24
C GLY A 456 -30.43 1.54 26.24
N ASP A 457 -31.42 2.31 25.80
CA ASP A 457 -32.03 3.48 26.47
C ASP A 457 -31.04 4.62 26.80
N ARG A 458 -29.96 4.73 26.01
CA ARG A 458 -28.87 5.67 26.25
C ARG A 458 -29.11 7.02 25.58
N GLU A 459 -28.53 8.09 26.12
CA GLU A 459 -28.52 9.42 25.47
C GLU A 459 -27.37 9.55 24.46
N GLU A 460 -26.24 8.93 24.76
CA GLU A 460 -25.03 8.97 23.95
C GLU A 460 -24.16 7.73 24.24
N HIS A 461 -22.99 7.66 23.59
CA HIS A 461 -22.04 6.57 23.77
C HIS A 461 -21.66 6.36 25.27
N VAL A 462 -21.50 7.44 26.04
CA VAL A 462 -21.19 7.41 27.47
C VAL A 462 -22.24 8.23 28.25
N CYS A 463 -23.14 7.56 28.95
CA CYS A 463 -24.16 8.21 29.79
C CYS A 463 -24.55 7.28 30.97
N PRO A 464 -25.18 7.79 32.03
CA PRO A 464 -25.56 6.96 33.19
C PRO A 464 -26.77 6.05 32.96
N TRP A 465 -27.44 6.16 31.81
CA TRP A 465 -28.76 5.54 31.57
C TRP A 465 -28.72 4.18 30.88
N GLY A 466 -27.53 3.61 30.65
CA GLY A 466 -27.40 2.33 29.94
C GLY A 466 -28.10 1.19 30.67
N LYS A 467 -28.93 0.45 29.93
CA LYS A 467 -29.65 -0.74 30.40
C LYS A 467 -29.34 -1.90 29.51
N MET A 468 -29.40 -3.13 30.03
CA MET A 468 -29.35 -4.30 29.16
C MET A 468 -30.75 -4.66 28.68
N HIS A 469 -30.86 -4.80 27.37
CA HIS A 469 -32.07 -5.26 26.70
C HIS A 469 -31.83 -6.61 26.04
N LEU A 470 -32.93 -7.33 25.80
CA LEU A 470 -32.98 -8.58 25.06
C LEU A 470 -34.09 -8.52 24.02
N VAL A 471 -33.78 -8.94 22.79
CA VAL A 471 -34.75 -9.18 21.70
C VAL A 471 -34.65 -10.62 21.23
N ARG A 472 -35.75 -11.14 20.71
CA ARG A 472 -35.91 -12.54 20.30
C ARG A 472 -36.33 -12.65 18.85
N SER A 473 -35.94 -13.74 18.18
CA SER A 473 -36.44 -14.12 16.86
C SER A 473 -36.66 -15.63 16.79
N ASP A 474 -37.84 -16.04 16.32
CA ASP A 474 -38.25 -17.43 16.10
C ASP A 474 -38.24 -17.83 14.60
N ASP A 475 -37.77 -16.94 13.72
CA ASP A 475 -37.84 -17.06 12.26
C ASP A 475 -36.47 -16.85 11.56
N ASP A 476 -35.38 -17.23 12.24
CA ASP A 476 -34.00 -17.09 11.77
C ASP A 476 -33.60 -15.62 11.49
N GLY A 477 -34.08 -14.69 12.32
CA GLY A 477 -33.71 -13.28 12.29
C GLY A 477 -34.38 -12.47 11.20
N GLN A 478 -35.53 -12.93 10.68
CA GLN A 478 -36.36 -12.17 9.74
C GLN A 478 -37.21 -11.13 10.46
N SER A 479 -37.71 -11.45 11.66
CA SER A 479 -38.43 -10.54 12.54
C SER A 479 -37.93 -10.66 13.98
N TRP A 480 -38.13 -9.58 14.75
CA TRP A 480 -37.63 -9.46 16.12
C TRP A 480 -38.72 -8.95 17.07
N SER A 481 -38.72 -9.47 18.29
CA SER A 481 -39.60 -9.02 19.36
C SER A 481 -39.33 -7.56 19.75
N ALA A 482 -40.28 -6.96 20.48
CA ALA A 482 -39.97 -5.74 21.22
C ALA A 482 -38.83 -6.01 22.23
N ALA A 483 -38.01 -4.98 22.49
CA ALA A 483 -36.92 -5.06 23.44
C ALA A 483 -37.45 -5.21 24.87
N GLN A 484 -37.03 -6.29 25.54
CA GLN A 484 -37.30 -6.53 26.96
C GLN A 484 -36.09 -6.08 27.79
N ILE A 485 -36.32 -5.31 28.84
CA ILE A 485 -35.27 -4.97 29.80
C ILE A 485 -34.95 -6.22 30.63
N ILE A 486 -33.67 -6.60 30.66
CA ILE A 486 -33.17 -7.72 31.49
C ILE A 486 -32.32 -7.21 32.67
N ARG A 487 -31.85 -5.96 32.60
CA ARG A 487 -31.11 -5.28 33.67
C ARG A 487 -31.29 -3.76 33.56
N ASP A 488 -31.61 -3.14 34.68
CA ASP A 488 -31.80 -1.69 34.85
C ASP A 488 -31.21 -1.27 36.20
N GLY A 489 -29.90 -1.11 36.24
CA GLY A 489 -29.14 -0.66 37.40
C GLY A 489 -29.12 0.86 37.54
N PRO A 490 -28.63 1.38 38.67
CA PRO A 490 -28.50 2.82 38.89
C PRO A 490 -27.23 3.42 38.27
N LEU A 491 -26.38 2.60 37.64
CA LEU A 491 -25.18 3.00 36.91
C LEU A 491 -25.33 2.63 35.44
N ASP A 492 -24.38 3.06 34.62
CA ASP A 492 -24.32 2.68 33.22
C ASP A 492 -24.03 1.18 33.04
N ASP A 493 -25.07 0.35 32.86
CA ASP A 493 -24.93 -1.07 32.52
C ASP A 493 -24.52 -1.19 31.03
N ARG A 494 -23.25 -1.52 30.80
CA ARG A 494 -22.57 -1.49 29.50
C ARG A 494 -21.99 -2.86 29.14
N ASP A 495 -21.93 -3.09 27.83
CA ASP A 495 -21.55 -4.34 27.18
C ASP A 495 -22.45 -5.50 27.59
N ALA A 496 -23.07 -6.17 26.60
CA ALA A 496 -23.97 -7.28 26.89
C ALA A 496 -23.47 -8.53 26.17
N GLY A 497 -22.96 -9.48 26.95
CA GLY A 497 -22.63 -10.83 26.50
C GLY A 497 -23.76 -11.81 26.80
N ILE A 498 -23.90 -12.88 26.03
CA ILE A 498 -24.87 -13.94 26.31
C ILE A 498 -24.40 -15.28 25.75
N ILE A 499 -24.60 -16.35 26.53
CA ILE A 499 -24.57 -17.75 26.05
C ILE A 499 -25.72 -18.56 26.61
N GLU A 500 -26.04 -19.67 25.94
CA GLU A 500 -26.83 -20.75 26.51
C GLU A 500 -25.90 -21.94 26.83
N THR A 501 -25.92 -22.41 28.07
CA THR A 501 -25.15 -23.59 28.47
C THR A 501 -25.86 -24.87 28.05
N ARG A 502 -25.15 -26.01 28.02
CA ARG A 502 -25.72 -27.34 27.78
C ARG A 502 -26.83 -27.73 28.77
N ALA A 503 -26.91 -27.07 29.93
CA ALA A 503 -27.99 -27.27 30.89
C ALA A 503 -29.28 -26.49 30.53
N GLY A 504 -29.24 -25.65 29.50
CA GLY A 504 -30.33 -24.74 29.12
C GLY A 504 -30.35 -23.44 29.91
N THR A 505 -29.30 -23.16 30.69
CA THR A 505 -29.16 -21.90 31.44
C THR A 505 -28.64 -20.82 30.51
N LEU A 506 -29.29 -19.66 30.49
CA LEU A 506 -28.73 -18.46 29.87
C LEU A 506 -27.82 -17.76 30.88
N VAL A 507 -26.61 -17.43 30.47
CA VAL A 507 -25.67 -16.62 31.24
C VAL A 507 -25.42 -15.34 30.45
N SER A 508 -25.75 -14.19 31.03
CA SER A 508 -25.47 -12.89 30.43
C SER A 508 -24.51 -12.07 31.30
N SER A 509 -23.61 -11.33 30.66
CA SER A 509 -22.51 -10.60 31.30
C SER A 509 -22.54 -9.12 30.94
N TRP A 510 -22.11 -8.27 31.88
CA TRP A 510 -21.93 -6.84 31.66
C TRP A 510 -20.92 -6.23 32.63
N PHE A 511 -20.58 -4.96 32.41
CA PHE A 511 -19.92 -4.15 33.43
C PHE A 511 -20.66 -2.85 33.66
N THR A 512 -20.39 -2.22 34.79
CA THR A 512 -20.90 -0.89 35.11
C THR A 512 -19.77 0.13 35.07
N SER A 513 -20.08 1.35 34.60
CA SER A 513 -19.09 2.41 34.44
C SER A 513 -19.49 3.70 35.13
N LEU A 514 -18.50 4.43 35.66
CA LEU A 514 -18.62 5.82 36.12
C LEU A 514 -18.03 6.82 35.12
N ALA A 515 -17.70 6.41 33.90
CA ALA A 515 -17.08 7.29 32.90
C ALA A 515 -17.95 8.51 32.54
N PHE A 516 -19.26 8.46 32.79
CA PHE A 516 -20.14 9.62 32.60
C PHE A 516 -19.87 10.78 33.57
N GLU A 517 -19.17 10.54 34.69
CA GLU A 517 -18.89 11.59 35.69
C GLU A 517 -17.92 12.66 35.19
N SER A 518 -17.14 12.35 34.15
CA SER A 518 -16.30 13.36 33.50
C SER A 518 -17.10 14.34 32.63
N ASN A 519 -18.41 14.12 32.45
CA ASN A 519 -19.29 14.99 31.68
C ASN A 519 -20.18 15.80 32.63
N ASP A 520 -20.00 17.12 32.64
CA ASP A 520 -20.74 18.07 33.48
C ASP A 520 -22.26 17.98 33.28
N ALA A 521 -22.74 17.52 32.12
CA ALA A 521 -24.17 17.33 31.85
C ALA A 521 -24.84 16.30 32.79
N PHE A 522 -24.07 15.39 33.37
CA PHE A 522 -24.56 14.34 34.26
C PHE A 522 -24.19 14.57 35.74
N ALA A 523 -23.64 15.73 36.09
CA ALA A 523 -23.17 16.02 37.45
C ALA A 523 -24.29 15.91 38.51
N ASP A 524 -25.50 16.38 38.19
CA ASP A 524 -26.65 16.28 39.09
C ASP A 524 -27.03 14.83 39.38
N HIS A 525 -27.01 13.96 38.36
CA HIS A 525 -27.25 12.53 38.55
C HIS A 525 -26.13 11.88 39.35
N ALA A 526 -24.86 12.16 39.02
CA ALA A 526 -23.71 11.64 39.73
C ALA A 526 -23.76 11.99 41.24
N ALA A 527 -24.26 13.17 41.59
CA ALA A 527 -24.45 13.61 42.98
C ALA A 527 -25.52 12.82 43.75
N THR A 528 -26.45 12.14 43.06
CA THR A 528 -27.46 11.27 43.70
C THR A 528 -26.91 9.90 44.10
N LEU A 529 -25.77 9.49 43.55
CA LEU A 529 -25.18 8.17 43.77
C LEU A 529 -24.40 8.14 45.09
N THR A 530 -24.98 7.46 46.09
CA THR A 530 -24.33 7.27 47.39
C THR A 530 -23.07 6.39 47.30
N PRO A 531 -22.10 6.52 48.22
CA PRO A 531 -20.93 5.64 48.27
C PRO A 531 -21.29 4.15 48.30
N LYS A 532 -22.37 3.80 49.01
CA LYS A 532 -22.87 2.42 49.08
C LYS A 532 -23.36 1.91 47.72
N VAL A 533 -24.11 2.74 46.96
CA VAL A 533 -24.54 2.36 45.61
C VAL A 533 -23.33 2.09 44.71
N ARG A 534 -22.27 2.89 44.83
CA ARG A 534 -21.05 2.71 44.05
C ARG A 534 -20.34 1.42 44.42
N GLU A 535 -20.22 1.13 45.70
CA GLU A 535 -19.62 -0.11 46.21
C GLU A 535 -20.42 -1.34 45.75
N ASP A 536 -21.75 -1.30 45.86
CA ASP A 536 -22.62 -2.43 45.52
C ASP A 536 -22.73 -2.65 44.00
N GLU A 537 -22.69 -1.60 43.18
CA GLU A 537 -23.02 -1.67 41.75
C GLU A 537 -21.82 -1.59 40.81
N LEU A 538 -20.69 -0.96 41.20
CA LEU A 538 -19.54 -0.78 40.31
C LEU A 538 -18.72 -2.07 40.16
N GLY A 539 -18.61 -2.58 38.93
CA GLY A 539 -17.72 -3.69 38.60
C GLY A 539 -18.17 -4.51 37.40
N HIS A 540 -17.82 -5.80 37.42
CA HIS A 540 -18.07 -6.75 36.34
C HIS A 540 -18.96 -7.86 36.86
N TRP A 541 -19.96 -8.23 36.06
CA TRP A 541 -21.09 -9.02 36.55
C TRP A 541 -21.54 -10.04 35.50
N VAL A 542 -22.08 -11.14 36.00
CA VAL A 542 -22.92 -12.05 35.24
C VAL A 542 -24.23 -12.28 35.99
N HIS A 543 -25.26 -12.73 35.30
CA HIS A 543 -26.47 -13.27 35.91
C HIS A 543 -27.02 -14.44 35.08
N ARG A 544 -27.91 -15.21 35.70
CA ARG A 544 -28.41 -16.46 35.14
C ARG A 544 -29.91 -16.41 34.92
N SER A 545 -30.38 -17.08 33.88
CA SER A 545 -31.79 -17.39 33.69
C SER A 545 -31.95 -18.87 33.35
N THR A 546 -32.82 -19.55 34.09
CA THR A 546 -33.15 -20.98 33.89
C THR A 546 -34.53 -21.19 33.28
N ASP A 547 -35.17 -20.11 32.81
CA ASP A 547 -36.52 -20.11 32.24
C ASP A 547 -36.59 -19.51 30.83
N GLY A 548 -35.44 -19.50 30.13
CA GLY A 548 -35.33 -18.98 28.77
C GLY A 548 -35.30 -17.44 28.70
N GLY A 549 -34.84 -16.77 29.76
CA GLY A 549 -34.70 -15.32 29.83
C GLY A 549 -36.02 -14.61 30.14
N GLN A 550 -36.99 -15.30 30.74
CA GLN A 550 -38.23 -14.68 31.22
C GLN A 550 -37.97 -13.96 32.54
N SER A 551 -37.19 -14.57 33.43
CA SER A 551 -36.67 -13.96 34.64
C SER A 551 -35.17 -14.17 34.78
N TRP A 552 -34.52 -13.29 35.52
CA TRP A 552 -33.07 -13.29 35.75
C TRP A 552 -32.79 -13.27 37.24
N GLY A 553 -31.83 -14.08 37.67
CA GLY A 553 -31.38 -14.15 39.05
C GLY A 553 -30.54 -12.94 39.47
N ASP A 554 -30.03 -13.00 40.70
CA ASP A 554 -29.14 -11.98 41.25
C ASP A 554 -27.83 -11.87 40.45
N LYS A 555 -27.23 -10.67 40.48
CA LYS A 555 -25.90 -10.45 39.89
C LYS A 555 -24.82 -11.22 40.66
N ILE A 556 -23.92 -11.82 39.91
CA ILE A 556 -22.78 -12.60 40.39
C ILE A 556 -21.53 -11.85 39.93
N ARG A 557 -20.61 -11.60 40.86
CA ARG A 557 -19.36 -10.87 40.59
C ARG A 557 -18.42 -11.75 39.77
N VAL A 558 -17.78 -11.14 38.77
CA VAL A 558 -16.59 -11.67 38.07
C VAL A 558 -15.46 -10.65 38.17
N GLU A 559 -14.21 -11.07 37.96
CA GLU A 559 -13.03 -10.21 38.09
C GLU A 559 -12.75 -9.37 36.85
N GLY A 560 -13.11 -9.85 35.66
CA GLY A 560 -12.88 -9.17 34.39
C GLY A 560 -14.14 -8.92 33.56
N THR A 561 -14.05 -7.96 32.64
CA THR A 561 -15.11 -7.66 31.66
C THR A 561 -14.76 -8.08 30.24
N ALA A 562 -15.77 -8.57 29.51
CA ALA A 562 -15.69 -8.93 28.10
C ALA A 562 -16.97 -8.51 27.38
N PRO A 563 -16.91 -7.95 26.15
CA PRO A 563 -18.10 -7.49 25.45
C PRO A 563 -19.12 -8.58 25.10
N HIS A 564 -18.62 -9.79 24.81
CA HIS A 564 -19.43 -10.91 24.33
C HIS A 564 -19.67 -12.01 25.35
N GLY A 565 -19.07 -11.89 26.54
CA GLY A 565 -19.26 -12.83 27.64
C GLY A 565 -18.45 -14.12 27.54
N PRO A 566 -18.82 -15.15 28.33
CA PRO A 566 -18.08 -16.40 28.42
C PRO A 566 -18.37 -17.34 27.25
N ILE A 567 -17.57 -18.39 27.09
CA ILE A 567 -17.91 -19.57 26.27
C ILE A 567 -18.05 -20.80 27.17
N GLN A 568 -18.73 -21.84 26.69
CA GLN A 568 -18.71 -23.16 27.36
C GLN A 568 -17.73 -24.10 26.65
N LEU A 569 -16.76 -24.60 27.41
CA LEU A 569 -15.75 -25.54 26.93
C LEU A 569 -16.33 -26.95 26.73
N GLN A 570 -15.62 -27.80 25.99
CA GLN A 570 -15.97 -29.20 25.72
C GLN A 570 -16.15 -30.02 27.00
N ASP A 571 -15.37 -29.71 28.03
CA ASP A 571 -15.46 -30.37 29.35
C ASP A 571 -16.64 -29.90 30.22
N GLY A 572 -17.39 -28.88 29.78
CA GLY A 572 -18.58 -28.36 30.45
C GLY A 572 -18.35 -27.12 31.29
N ARG A 573 -17.10 -26.76 31.59
CA ARG A 573 -16.78 -25.49 32.29
C ARG A 573 -17.15 -24.30 31.42
N LEU A 574 -17.53 -23.20 32.07
CA LEU A 574 -17.57 -21.88 31.41
C LEU A 574 -16.20 -21.24 31.55
N LEU A 575 -15.75 -20.56 30.51
CA LEU A 575 -14.51 -19.79 30.51
C LEU A 575 -14.79 -18.38 29.98
N LEU A 576 -14.42 -17.39 30.78
CA LEU A 576 -14.45 -15.97 30.46
C LEU A 576 -13.00 -15.48 30.41
N ILE A 577 -12.66 -14.64 29.43
CA ILE A 577 -11.46 -13.80 29.52
C ILE A 577 -11.90 -12.35 29.59
N GLY A 578 -11.31 -11.56 30.48
CA GLY A 578 -11.79 -10.21 30.69
C GLY A 578 -10.74 -9.23 31.17
N ASN A 579 -10.97 -7.96 30.85
CA ASN A 579 -10.18 -6.84 31.33
C ASN A 579 -10.42 -6.58 32.80
N THR A 580 -9.35 -6.36 33.54
CA THR A 580 -9.38 -5.99 34.95
C THR A 580 -8.20 -5.08 35.30
N VAL A 581 -8.08 -4.70 36.56
CA VAL A 581 -6.95 -3.95 37.10
C VAL A 581 -6.32 -4.75 38.24
N ILE A 582 -5.03 -5.02 38.13
CA ILE A 582 -4.26 -5.74 39.16
C ILE A 582 -3.10 -4.86 39.60
N ASP A 583 -3.00 -4.60 40.90
CA ASP A 583 -1.97 -3.76 41.52
C ASP A 583 -1.86 -2.34 40.90
N GLY A 584 -2.98 -1.84 40.36
CA GLY A 584 -3.05 -0.53 39.70
C GLY A 584 -2.74 -0.55 38.20
N GLU A 585 -2.41 -1.70 37.63
CA GLU A 585 -2.07 -1.85 36.21
C GLU A 585 -3.17 -2.59 35.43
N PRO A 586 -3.45 -2.20 34.16
CA PRO A 586 -4.37 -2.95 33.30
C PRO A 586 -3.90 -4.39 33.09
N ALA A 587 -4.82 -5.33 33.27
CA ALA A 587 -4.56 -6.75 33.10
C ALA A 587 -5.70 -7.44 32.34
N VAL A 588 -5.40 -8.62 31.79
CA VAL A 588 -6.41 -9.53 31.26
C VAL A 588 -6.30 -10.86 31.99
N VAL A 589 -7.43 -11.31 32.55
CA VAL A 589 -7.53 -12.55 33.33
C VAL A 589 -8.42 -13.55 32.61
N ALA A 590 -8.16 -14.84 32.84
CA ALA A 590 -9.05 -15.93 32.48
C ALA A 590 -9.75 -16.44 33.75
N GLU A 591 -11.07 -16.55 33.71
CA GLU A 591 -11.93 -16.98 34.81
C GLU A 591 -12.80 -18.16 34.40
N GLU A 592 -12.89 -19.17 35.27
CA GLU A 592 -13.70 -20.35 35.02
C GLU A 592 -14.87 -20.49 36.00
N SER A 593 -15.95 -21.12 35.53
CA SER A 593 -17.03 -21.65 36.36
C SER A 593 -17.26 -23.13 36.04
N GLY A 594 -17.24 -23.96 37.09
CA GLY A 594 -17.52 -25.40 37.00
C GLY A 594 -18.95 -25.78 37.40
N ASP A 595 -19.76 -24.80 37.78
CA ASP A 595 -21.09 -24.96 38.38
C ASP A 595 -22.17 -24.17 37.62
N ASP A 596 -22.06 -24.15 36.28
CA ASP A 596 -23.04 -23.55 35.38
C ASP A 596 -23.25 -22.03 35.61
N GLY A 597 -22.18 -21.33 35.97
CA GLY A 597 -22.13 -19.89 36.15
C GLY A 597 -22.50 -19.40 37.55
N GLU A 598 -22.64 -20.29 38.54
CA GLU A 598 -22.99 -19.93 39.93
C GLU A 598 -21.81 -19.33 40.70
N SER A 599 -20.60 -19.80 40.44
CA SER A 599 -19.36 -19.23 41.00
C SER A 599 -18.23 -19.19 39.97
N TRP A 600 -17.37 -18.19 40.11
CA TRP A 600 -16.27 -17.91 39.19
C TRP A 600 -14.94 -17.79 39.93
N SER A 601 -13.86 -18.22 39.29
CA SER A 601 -12.51 -18.10 39.85
C SER A 601 -11.47 -17.83 38.77
N VAL A 602 -10.52 -16.94 39.07
CA VAL A 602 -9.40 -16.64 38.17
C VAL A 602 -8.45 -17.83 38.09
N VAL A 603 -8.20 -18.31 36.87
CA VAL A 603 -7.33 -19.46 36.58
C VAL A 603 -6.09 -19.12 35.79
N GLY A 604 -6.06 -17.97 35.12
CA GLY A 604 -4.93 -17.57 34.28
C GLY A 604 -4.81 -16.06 34.12
N ARG A 605 -3.63 -15.62 33.68
CA ARG A 605 -3.35 -14.24 33.29
C ARG A 605 -2.75 -14.23 31.89
N ILE A 606 -3.13 -13.23 31.08
CA ILE A 606 -2.64 -13.06 29.72
C ILE A 606 -1.87 -11.74 29.65
N GLN A 607 -0.70 -11.76 29.01
CA GLN A 607 0.17 -10.61 28.85
C GLN A 607 0.50 -10.41 27.37
N ALA A 608 0.81 -9.17 26.98
CA ALA A 608 1.34 -8.88 25.67
C ALA A 608 2.78 -9.42 25.53
N THR A 609 3.18 -9.70 24.29
CA THR A 609 4.57 -10.06 23.97
C THR A 609 5.53 -8.94 24.37
N PRO A 610 6.72 -9.24 24.92
CA PRO A 610 7.73 -8.23 25.25
C PRO A 610 8.04 -7.29 24.07
N GLY A 611 8.21 -6.00 24.34
CA GLY A 611 8.33 -4.94 23.33
C GLY A 611 6.99 -4.35 22.86
N HIS A 612 5.86 -4.89 23.33
CA HIS A 612 4.50 -4.39 23.08
C HIS A 612 3.76 -4.05 24.39
N GLU A 613 4.48 -3.60 25.42
CA GLU A 613 3.91 -3.30 26.73
C GLU A 613 2.83 -2.20 26.66
N ASN A 614 2.99 -1.24 25.75
CA ASN A 614 2.04 -0.15 25.51
C ASN A 614 0.84 -0.56 24.63
N ALA A 615 0.69 -1.85 24.28
CA ALA A 615 -0.43 -2.32 23.46
C ALA A 615 -1.78 -2.21 24.19
N HIS A 616 -1.77 -2.31 25.53
CA HIS A 616 -2.95 -2.32 26.40
C HIS A 616 -4.06 -3.24 25.85
N LEU A 617 -3.92 -4.55 26.10
CA LEU A 617 -4.88 -5.55 25.62
C LEU A 617 -6.27 -5.29 26.22
N CYS A 618 -7.29 -5.18 25.38
CA CYS A 618 -8.66 -4.97 25.83
C CYS A 618 -9.73 -5.64 24.96
N GLU A 619 -10.97 -5.60 25.45
CA GLU A 619 -12.19 -6.08 24.79
C GLU A 619 -12.00 -7.47 24.15
N PRO A 620 -11.60 -8.50 24.92
CA PRO A 620 -11.22 -9.78 24.36
C PRO A 620 -12.42 -10.70 24.08
N HIS A 621 -12.19 -11.70 23.24
CA HIS A 621 -13.06 -12.87 23.11
C HIS A 621 -12.23 -14.13 22.84
N LEU A 622 -12.83 -15.31 23.05
CA LEU A 622 -12.17 -16.59 22.90
C LEU A 622 -13.03 -17.64 22.18
N VAL A 623 -12.38 -18.69 21.71
CA VAL A 623 -13.03 -19.90 21.17
C VAL A 623 -12.18 -21.12 21.46
N GLU A 624 -12.82 -22.24 21.79
CA GLU A 624 -12.16 -23.55 21.86
C GLU A 624 -12.22 -24.25 20.50
N THR A 625 -11.07 -24.72 20.02
CA THR A 625 -10.89 -25.38 18.73
C THR A 625 -11.24 -26.86 18.82
N ALA A 626 -11.27 -27.56 17.68
CA ALA A 626 -11.57 -28.99 17.65
C ALA A 626 -10.54 -29.83 18.41
N SER A 627 -9.27 -29.42 18.43
CA SER A 627 -8.20 -30.07 19.19
C SER A 627 -8.25 -29.82 20.70
N GLY A 628 -9.11 -28.92 21.18
CA GLY A 628 -9.18 -28.50 22.60
C GLY A 628 -8.22 -27.35 22.95
N ARG A 629 -7.47 -26.81 21.97
CA ARG A 629 -6.77 -25.53 22.13
C ARG A 629 -7.79 -24.41 22.28
N ILE A 630 -7.45 -23.39 23.05
CA ILE A 630 -8.25 -22.17 23.19
C ILE A 630 -7.51 -21.03 22.50
N VAL A 631 -8.17 -20.35 21.57
CA VAL A 631 -7.65 -19.16 20.89
C VAL A 631 -8.38 -17.94 21.41
N ALA A 632 -7.63 -16.89 21.77
CA ALA A 632 -8.14 -15.61 22.23
C ALA A 632 -7.62 -14.47 21.37
N LEU A 633 -8.49 -13.51 21.07
CA LEU A 633 -8.13 -12.27 20.38
C LEU A 633 -8.43 -11.06 21.26
N PHE A 634 -7.61 -10.01 21.10
CA PHE A 634 -7.64 -8.80 21.91
C PHE A 634 -7.59 -7.57 21.02
N ARG A 635 -8.40 -6.55 21.33
CA ARG A 635 -8.19 -5.18 20.85
C ARG A 635 -6.92 -4.60 21.50
N THR A 636 -6.32 -3.62 20.83
CA THR A 636 -5.20 -2.83 21.35
C THR A 636 -5.51 -1.33 21.32
N GLU A 637 -4.93 -0.58 22.26
CA GLU A 637 -5.12 0.87 22.42
C GLU A 637 -3.85 1.68 22.13
N TYR A 638 -3.14 1.33 21.04
CA TYR A 638 -2.00 2.15 20.59
C TYR A 638 -2.42 3.61 20.33
N PRO A 639 -1.61 4.61 20.70
CA PRO A 639 -1.87 6.01 20.34
C PRO A 639 -2.02 6.21 18.83
N ASP A 640 -1.21 5.50 18.04
CA ASP A 640 -1.27 5.46 16.59
C ASP A 640 -2.35 4.47 16.11
N ARG A 641 -3.39 5.00 15.45
CA ARG A 641 -4.51 4.21 14.93
C ARG A 641 -4.09 3.20 13.85
N ILE A 642 -3.00 3.44 13.12
CA ILE A 642 -2.52 2.54 12.04
C ILE A 642 -1.89 1.28 12.63
N ARG A 643 -1.37 1.37 13.87
CA ARG A 643 -0.77 0.23 14.62
C ARG A 643 -1.80 -0.61 15.37
N ARG A 644 -3.07 -0.19 15.41
CA ARG A 644 -4.14 -0.92 16.11
C ARG A 644 -4.58 -2.13 15.28
N VAL A 645 -3.91 -3.25 15.50
CA VAL A 645 -4.30 -4.59 15.03
C VAL A 645 -4.82 -5.42 16.20
N LEU A 646 -5.56 -6.49 15.90
CA LEU A 646 -5.87 -7.50 16.91
C LEU A 646 -4.62 -8.24 17.32
N PHE A 647 -4.51 -8.54 18.61
CA PHE A 647 -3.48 -9.41 19.16
C PHE A 647 -4.09 -10.78 19.43
N GLN A 648 -3.30 -11.85 19.34
CA GLN A 648 -3.73 -13.23 19.56
C GLN A 648 -2.89 -13.93 20.62
N SER A 649 -3.54 -14.70 21.47
CA SER A 649 -2.91 -15.66 22.38
C SER A 649 -3.63 -17.01 22.29
N HIS A 650 -2.98 -18.09 22.72
CA HIS A 650 -3.63 -19.38 22.89
C HIS A 650 -3.25 -20.07 24.21
N SER A 651 -4.10 -20.99 24.63
CA SER A 651 -3.93 -21.89 25.76
C SER A 651 -4.15 -23.34 25.31
N ASP A 652 -3.24 -24.23 25.72
CA ASP A 652 -3.31 -25.68 25.44
C ASP A 652 -3.66 -26.50 26.69
N ASP A 653 -3.99 -25.86 27.82
CA ASP A 653 -4.24 -26.49 29.12
C ASP A 653 -5.59 -26.09 29.75
N GLY A 654 -6.55 -25.69 28.91
CA GLY A 654 -7.91 -25.37 29.33
C GLY A 654 -8.06 -23.99 29.98
N GLY A 655 -7.17 -23.05 29.66
CA GLY A 655 -7.23 -21.64 30.07
C GLY A 655 -6.34 -21.28 31.27
N LYS A 656 -5.51 -22.21 31.75
CA LYS A 656 -4.68 -22.01 32.97
C LYS A 656 -3.38 -21.28 32.65
N SER A 657 -2.76 -21.59 31.52
CA SER A 657 -1.60 -20.88 31.00
C SER A 657 -1.82 -20.44 29.55
N TRP A 658 -1.20 -19.32 29.19
CA TRP A 658 -1.39 -18.64 27.91
C TRP A 658 -0.06 -18.23 27.32
N THR A 659 0.06 -18.29 26.00
CA THR A 659 1.20 -17.66 25.31
C THR A 659 1.14 -16.14 25.43
N PRO A 660 2.27 -15.42 25.38
CA PRO A 660 2.23 -13.97 25.23
C PRO A 660 1.43 -13.57 23.97
N ALA A 661 0.56 -12.57 24.08
CA ALA A 661 -0.27 -12.15 22.97
C ALA A 661 0.57 -11.45 21.89
N GLN A 662 0.43 -11.88 20.64
CA GLN A 662 1.21 -11.41 19.48
C GLN A 662 0.34 -10.65 18.49
N PRO A 663 0.88 -9.64 17.77
CA PRO A 663 0.13 -8.92 16.74
C PRO A 663 -0.27 -9.84 15.59
N THR A 664 -1.50 -9.65 15.09
CA THR A 664 -2.01 -10.31 13.88
C THR A 664 -2.00 -9.34 12.69
N ALA A 665 -2.36 -9.83 11.50
CA ALA A 665 -2.62 -9.00 10.33
C ALA A 665 -4.03 -8.35 10.34
N ILE A 666 -4.87 -8.64 11.35
CA ILE A 666 -6.27 -8.24 11.37
C ILE A 666 -6.41 -6.79 11.87
N ARG A 667 -6.89 -5.91 11.00
CA ARG A 667 -7.09 -4.48 11.27
C ARG A 667 -8.56 -4.19 11.59
N GLY A 668 -8.89 -4.11 12.88
CA GLY A 668 -10.22 -3.78 13.37
C GLY A 668 -10.47 -4.36 14.75
N PHE A 669 -11.56 -3.97 15.40
CA PHE A 669 -11.89 -4.32 16.78
C PHE A 669 -13.33 -3.91 17.15
N PRO A 670 -13.88 -4.49 18.23
CA PRO A 670 -13.39 -5.67 18.93
C PRO A 670 -13.71 -6.98 18.18
N PRO A 671 -13.05 -8.09 18.55
CA PRO A 671 -13.28 -9.40 17.94
C PRO A 671 -14.42 -10.17 18.61
N HIS A 672 -15.18 -10.91 17.81
CA HIS A 672 -15.95 -12.07 18.26
C HIS A 672 -15.48 -13.30 17.51
N LEU A 673 -15.26 -14.38 18.25
CA LEU A 673 -14.73 -15.65 17.76
C LEU A 673 -15.79 -16.74 17.89
N MET A 674 -15.90 -17.60 16.88
CA MET A 674 -16.70 -18.82 16.98
C MET A 674 -16.10 -19.96 16.18
N ARG A 675 -16.39 -21.20 16.59
CA ARG A 675 -16.07 -22.41 15.82
C ARG A 675 -17.29 -22.75 14.97
N LEU A 676 -17.10 -22.83 13.66
CA LEU A 676 -18.13 -23.25 12.72
C LEU A 676 -18.39 -24.76 12.84
N ALA A 677 -19.53 -25.22 12.33
CA ALA A 677 -19.92 -26.63 12.36
C ALA A 677 -18.94 -27.57 11.63
N ASP A 678 -18.05 -27.03 10.80
CA ASP A 678 -17.00 -27.76 10.08
C ASP A 678 -15.59 -27.50 10.64
N ASP A 679 -15.51 -27.11 11.91
CA ASP A 679 -14.29 -26.90 12.70
C ASP A 679 -13.41 -25.72 12.30
N ARG A 680 -13.74 -25.00 11.23
CA ARG A 680 -13.09 -23.72 10.91
C ARG A 680 -13.41 -22.68 11.99
N LEU A 681 -12.46 -21.81 12.28
CA LEU A 681 -12.70 -20.67 13.16
C LEU A 681 -13.14 -19.46 12.33
N LEU A 682 -14.15 -18.76 12.81
CA LEU A 682 -14.60 -17.48 12.28
C LEU A 682 -14.24 -16.40 13.30
N VAL A 683 -13.64 -15.31 12.83
CA VAL A 683 -13.58 -14.05 13.56
C VAL A 683 -14.39 -13.00 12.80
N VAL A 684 -15.20 -12.23 13.54
CA VAL A 684 -15.82 -11.00 13.04
C VAL A 684 -15.34 -9.81 13.86
N TYR A 685 -15.19 -8.65 13.21
CA TYR A 685 -14.65 -7.43 13.84
C TYR A 685 -15.07 -6.17 13.09
N GLY A 686 -15.12 -5.04 13.80
CA GLY A 686 -15.44 -3.72 13.23
C GLY A 686 -14.20 -2.94 12.81
N ARG A 687 -14.17 -2.39 11.60
CA ARG A 687 -13.08 -1.52 11.13
C ARG A 687 -13.47 -0.06 11.28
N ARG A 688 -12.82 0.64 12.21
CA ARG A 688 -13.04 2.07 12.51
C ARG A 688 -12.09 3.01 11.74
N THR A 689 -11.57 2.56 10.61
CA THR A 689 -10.74 3.30 9.64
C THR A 689 -11.23 2.97 8.22
N GLU A 690 -11.07 3.88 7.26
CA GLU A 690 -11.63 3.63 5.92
C GLU A 690 -10.99 2.42 5.22
N PRO A 691 -11.80 1.60 4.51
CA PRO A 691 -13.27 1.65 4.46
C PRO A 691 -13.92 1.19 5.78
N PHE A 692 -14.85 2.00 6.32
CA PHE A 692 -15.58 1.67 7.56
C PHE A 692 -16.55 0.53 7.33
N GLY A 693 -16.66 -0.38 8.29
CA GLY A 693 -17.65 -1.46 8.24
C GLY A 693 -17.36 -2.61 9.19
N GLU A 694 -18.18 -3.65 9.07
CA GLU A 694 -18.03 -4.94 9.75
C GLU A 694 -17.40 -5.96 8.81
N PHE A 695 -16.46 -6.72 9.33
CA PHE A 695 -15.65 -7.65 8.55
C PHE A 695 -15.56 -9.02 9.21
N ALA A 696 -15.19 -10.01 8.41
CA ALA A 696 -14.97 -11.38 8.83
C ALA A 696 -13.68 -11.95 8.24
N ARG A 697 -13.04 -12.87 8.96
CA ARG A 697 -11.97 -13.74 8.46
C ARG A 697 -12.16 -15.16 8.96
N VAL A 698 -11.62 -16.12 8.22
CA VAL A 698 -11.72 -17.55 8.56
C VAL A 698 -10.34 -18.14 8.73
N SER A 699 -10.17 -18.97 9.76
CA SER A 699 -9.00 -19.80 9.96
C SER A 699 -9.36 -21.28 9.74
N ARG A 700 -8.49 -21.98 9.02
CA ARG A 700 -8.63 -23.41 8.66
C ARG A 700 -7.66 -24.30 9.45
N ASP A 701 -6.83 -23.69 10.28
CA ASP A 701 -5.72 -24.29 10.99
C ASP A 701 -5.72 -23.88 12.47
N GLU A 702 -6.92 -23.79 13.06
CA GLU A 702 -7.12 -23.54 14.49
C GLU A 702 -6.48 -22.23 14.99
N GLY A 703 -6.55 -21.18 14.18
CA GLY A 703 -6.09 -19.83 14.51
C GLY A 703 -4.62 -19.57 14.22
N ASN A 704 -3.89 -20.52 13.61
CA ASN A 704 -2.49 -20.27 13.24
C ASN A 704 -2.37 -19.27 12.10
N THR A 705 -3.27 -19.32 11.11
CA THR A 705 -3.40 -18.35 10.03
C THR A 705 -4.84 -17.89 9.85
N TRP A 706 -4.99 -16.65 9.37
CA TRP A 706 -6.28 -16.04 9.06
C TRP A 706 -6.34 -15.72 7.57
N GLY A 707 -7.41 -16.18 6.91
CA GLY A 707 -7.64 -15.96 5.49
C GLY A 707 -7.97 -14.51 5.13
N GLU A 708 -8.41 -14.34 3.90
CA GLU A 708 -8.78 -13.04 3.33
C GLU A 708 -9.89 -12.33 4.11
N GLU A 709 -9.82 -11.01 4.11
CA GLU A 709 -10.82 -10.14 4.75
C GLU A 709 -12.10 -10.08 3.92
N MET A 710 -13.23 -10.37 4.56
CA MET A 710 -14.55 -10.32 3.94
C MET A 710 -15.37 -9.21 4.56
N MET A 711 -15.82 -8.23 3.77
CA MET A 711 -16.73 -7.19 4.25
C MET A 711 -18.15 -7.75 4.38
N LEU A 712 -18.73 -7.62 5.57
CA LEU A 712 -20.10 -8.04 5.86
C LEU A 712 -21.10 -6.89 5.71
N SER A 713 -20.73 -5.69 6.18
CA SER A 713 -21.60 -4.51 6.15
C SER A 713 -20.78 -3.23 6.13
N PRO A 714 -20.95 -2.33 5.12
CA PRO A 714 -20.30 -1.03 5.13
C PRO A 714 -20.95 -0.10 6.17
N SER A 715 -20.18 0.91 6.60
CA SER A 715 -20.64 1.96 7.53
C SER A 715 -20.28 3.36 7.03
N HIS A 716 -21.00 4.35 7.53
CA HIS A 716 -20.81 5.78 7.22
C HIS A 716 -19.91 6.50 8.24
N SER A 717 -19.54 5.86 9.36
CA SER A 717 -18.86 6.49 10.49
C SER A 717 -17.95 5.50 11.19
N SER A 718 -16.94 6.00 11.90
CA SER A 718 -16.11 5.19 12.80
C SER A 718 -16.83 4.72 14.07
N ASP A 719 -18.04 5.22 14.37
CA ASP A 719 -18.86 4.72 15.48
C ASP A 719 -19.70 3.51 15.04
N LEU A 720 -19.05 2.35 15.08
CA LEU A 720 -19.55 1.04 14.69
C LEU A 720 -18.86 -0.07 15.49
N GLY A 721 -19.34 -1.30 15.38
CA GLY A 721 -18.60 -2.49 15.75
C GLY A 721 -19.32 -3.38 16.75
N TYR A 722 -18.49 -4.11 17.51
CA TYR A 722 -18.91 -5.22 18.38
C TYR A 722 -19.76 -6.24 17.62
N PRO A 723 -19.32 -6.71 16.44
CA PRO A 723 -20.05 -7.73 15.74
C PRO A 723 -19.98 -9.06 16.51
N ALA A 724 -21.09 -9.77 16.58
CA ALA A 724 -21.19 -11.11 17.14
C ALA A 724 -21.96 -12.03 16.20
N SER A 725 -21.52 -13.28 16.06
CA SER A 725 -22.05 -14.22 15.06
C SER A 725 -22.58 -15.50 15.68
N THR A 726 -23.63 -16.05 15.07
CA THR A 726 -24.06 -17.44 15.29
C THR A 726 -24.33 -18.12 13.95
N GLN A 727 -24.08 -19.43 13.88
CA GLN A 727 -24.41 -20.23 12.72
C GLN A 727 -25.84 -20.79 12.82
N LEU A 728 -26.60 -20.67 11.75
CA LEU A 728 -27.97 -21.14 11.62
C LEU A 728 -28.02 -22.60 11.11
N ALA A 729 -29.17 -23.24 11.24
CA ALA A 729 -29.36 -24.65 10.86
C ALA A 729 -29.13 -24.93 9.37
N ASP A 730 -29.37 -23.94 8.50
CA ASP A 730 -29.15 -24.04 7.06
C ASP A 730 -27.69 -23.80 6.64
N GLY A 731 -26.78 -23.66 7.62
CA GLY A 731 -25.36 -23.38 7.42
C GLY A 731 -25.01 -21.91 7.16
N SER A 732 -26.01 -21.02 7.00
CA SER A 732 -25.76 -19.58 6.96
C SER A 732 -25.37 -19.04 8.34
N ILE A 733 -24.72 -17.89 8.36
CA ILE A 733 -24.24 -17.20 9.56
C ILE A 733 -25.05 -15.92 9.72
N TYR A 734 -25.55 -15.65 10.93
CA TYR A 734 -26.18 -14.39 11.27
C TYR A 734 -25.24 -13.60 12.17
N THR A 735 -24.88 -12.39 11.76
CA THR A 735 -23.97 -11.51 12.50
C THR A 735 -24.70 -10.22 12.88
N VAL A 736 -24.70 -9.89 14.16
CA VAL A 736 -25.30 -8.66 14.71
C VAL A 736 -24.21 -7.69 15.13
N PHE A 737 -24.47 -6.40 15.01
CA PHE A 737 -23.52 -5.33 15.33
C PHE A 737 -24.29 -4.02 15.52
N TYR A 738 -23.63 -3.00 16.09
CA TYR A 738 -24.20 -1.65 16.11
C TYR A 738 -23.51 -0.76 15.08
N GLN A 739 -24.29 0.05 14.37
CA GLN A 739 -23.77 1.12 13.53
C GLN A 739 -24.85 2.17 13.25
N ILE A 740 -24.46 3.30 12.68
CA ILE A 740 -25.39 4.32 12.17
C ILE A 740 -26.08 3.77 10.91
N ALA A 741 -27.35 3.43 11.01
CA ALA A 741 -28.12 2.87 9.89
C ALA A 741 -28.46 3.90 8.81
N LYS A 742 -28.61 5.17 9.19
CA LYS A 742 -28.83 6.29 8.27
C LYS A 742 -28.06 7.51 8.77
N PRO A 743 -27.35 8.25 7.89
CA PRO A 743 -26.62 9.45 8.29
C PRO A 743 -27.50 10.45 9.05
N GLY A 744 -27.00 10.94 10.19
CA GLY A 744 -27.72 11.88 11.06
C GLY A 744 -28.64 11.24 12.11
N GLU A 745 -28.82 9.92 12.11
CA GLU A 745 -29.49 9.18 13.18
C GLU A 745 -28.49 8.70 14.25
N GLN A 746 -28.99 8.38 15.45
CA GLN A 746 -28.24 7.60 16.44
C GLN A 746 -27.98 6.18 15.94
N THR A 747 -27.09 5.45 16.61
CA THR A 747 -26.79 4.06 16.30
C THR A 747 -28.04 3.18 16.37
N SER A 748 -28.04 2.11 15.57
CA SER A 748 -29.06 1.07 15.56
C SER A 748 -28.39 -0.30 15.69
N LEU A 749 -29.16 -1.32 16.05
CA LEU A 749 -28.70 -2.71 15.92
C LEU A 749 -29.04 -3.22 14.54
N LEU A 750 -28.02 -3.68 13.84
CA LEU A 750 -28.13 -4.25 12.51
C LEU A 750 -27.68 -5.70 12.52
N GLY A 751 -28.18 -6.44 11.53
CA GLY A 751 -28.01 -7.87 11.40
C GLY A 751 -27.80 -8.21 9.95
N VAL A 752 -26.78 -9.01 9.68
CA VAL A 752 -26.49 -9.51 8.35
C VAL A 752 -26.53 -11.03 8.37
N ARG A 753 -27.38 -11.60 7.52
CA ARG A 753 -27.38 -13.04 7.23
C ARG A 753 -26.51 -13.27 6.01
N TRP A 754 -25.55 -14.18 6.11
CA TRP A 754 -24.58 -14.41 5.04
C TRP A 754 -24.15 -15.88 4.99
N ARG A 755 -23.49 -16.30 3.91
CA ARG A 755 -22.89 -17.63 3.78
C ARG A 755 -21.42 -17.51 3.43
N LEU A 756 -20.63 -18.41 3.99
CA LEU A 756 -19.25 -18.60 3.62
C LEU A 756 -19.20 -19.45 2.35
N ARG A 757 -18.64 -18.91 1.27
CA ARG A 757 -18.46 -19.57 -0.02
C ARG A 757 -17.02 -19.95 -0.27
#